data_AF-A0A2U1ARD1-F1
#
_entry.id   AF-A0A2U1ARD1-F1
#
_cell.length_a   1.000
_cell.length_b   1.000
_cell.length_c   1.000
_cell.angle_alpha   90.00
_cell.angle_beta   90.00
_cell.angle_gamma   90.00
#
_symmetry.space_group_name_H-M   'P 1'
#
loop_
_entity.id
_entity.type
_entity.pdbx_description
1 polymer ?
#
loop_
_entity_poly.entity_id
_entity_poly.type
_entity_poly.pdbx_seq_one_letter_code
_entity_poly.pdbx_strand_id
1 'polypeptide(L)'
;MYIRDGRSPVVRPGAGTYAVGVFGFEGSWHTLLCTNTTGTSLYADAANDFRPYADSADGWNVSFDIPGMTPAESSVESGSWTHSVRKFQFKALDGSRKHDVTAYWSAPAPGVLYDFPSETVAVSDNTLQYPCAPAGIIAECDGKIGIFPAEHFDPSRLSANWLVLCWENPAAKMPVLLVFEKRPHSLRVTDGSLRIGRKGGVGKFAAATLYGAAPQDPAWGSWSTVPGEVKGQIAAVVPLLTYFPLEMEEFYENDRKGRITVWNRVISAVKLAPQASEYVPFPPLFCQALSGKSSIAGCDPLEKSPLMTKFGPFRFRKGKLLSYRLEAPDLLDRIPLRPDGEEELIAEYNRVISERSISDEWRENHLSDQALGLMHGWLLMDERSRKTLNVFQTPGQLDRIAEGEAFYGRARADASWLIPTFHVEPATGKSAWLAGWRGFRHGSPMKGDMTAFNMQLLQFPLAQGKWFGRWDLVERHWNRLREYYSAVPFCQTWRAPGMNCTNTGIILSSDMYGDGFRCYSIMYRLAQAMKDEELEDNALYLAAKQTASTTALLNPNIPVVARHLHNTGGKEVPDGDGGWHFGVDNRGIFTLDWEPENPNAWNAPWQLAGCVSYDHPFFGMLTRFLPESTLAILNEQKRRVPGFFLPDYLVSPAYGARICNAHNSLKLMAFLHAPKAEVRELYRTFAVDYLADEGPSSVPAEAWKKYHGGSHFWDWPLRVNSLPHIIAQNDPVWIGDFGRMRLYQGSYDRGTRTARIELGAETDDTLVIVSQAKPDAVSVNQTPAKFTAGAWGCDYSIPIPKGAAVVRVELPELPEPSPFSGTIQPTIALSSAPAPAGKPAVQIPARQFKVGRCVQVDLTKVVNQPLNDSLPDARQDRWKFPAAGKPVQICGVPFTFNAKGLVMLRGHERPQKPQSVRIPVPGDGSFRRIFFLHGSCYSRNGRVLTYRLHFTDGQTRDIEVFNRAQIGEWKAKPGSDSLEYLPAAPASGLFKAAAPGQWGEGVGGYVFAWENNVRARGMTAQGVDQQGAARLESIEAFSAGEGVPLILAVTLEK
;
A
#
# COMPACT_ATOMS: atom_id res chain seq x y z
N MET A 1 23.49 -7.18 22.21
CA MET A 1 24.19 -6.99 23.49
C MET A 1 23.63 -5.72 24.11
N TYR A 2 22.93 -5.82 25.24
CA TYR A 2 22.47 -4.66 26.01
C TYR A 2 23.48 -4.45 27.14
N ILE A 3 24.20 -3.33 27.12
CA ILE A 3 25.01 -2.91 28.28
C ILE A 3 24.24 -1.75 28.90
N ARG A 4 23.57 -2.00 30.02
CA ARG A 4 23.07 -0.94 30.90
C ARG A 4 24.17 -0.61 31.89
N ASP A 5 25.00 0.38 31.57
CA ASP A 5 25.98 0.93 32.52
C ASP A 5 25.46 2.19 33.24
N GLY A 6 24.24 2.63 32.92
CA GLY A 6 23.61 3.83 33.48
C GLY A 6 24.25 5.16 33.03
N ARG A 7 25.18 5.13 32.07
CA ARG A 7 25.93 6.30 31.59
C ARG A 7 25.85 6.46 30.07
N SER A 8 25.79 5.37 29.32
CA SER A 8 25.59 5.36 27.87
C SER A 8 24.11 5.14 27.54
N PRO A 9 23.59 5.81 26.49
CA PRO A 9 22.21 5.56 26.07
C PRO A 9 22.04 4.11 25.58
N VAL A 10 20.83 3.58 25.77
CA VAL A 10 20.56 2.15 25.56
C VAL A 10 20.29 1.90 24.09
N VAL A 11 21.11 1.05 23.46
CA VAL A 11 20.84 0.53 22.10
C VAL A 11 19.72 -0.50 22.18
N ARG A 12 18.63 -0.26 21.44
CA ARG A 12 17.42 -1.09 21.41
C ARG A 12 17.16 -1.66 20.00
N PRO A 13 16.40 -2.77 19.89
CA PRO A 13 16.01 -3.32 18.60
C PRO A 13 15.00 -2.39 17.90
N GLY A 14 15.25 -2.07 16.63
CA GLY A 14 14.41 -1.21 15.81
C GLY A 14 13.24 -1.95 15.14
N ALA A 15 12.62 -1.31 14.15
CA ALA A 15 11.39 -1.78 13.52
C ALA A 15 11.53 -3.18 12.92
N GLY A 16 12.71 -3.54 12.39
CA GLY A 16 12.94 -4.86 11.80
C GLY A 16 12.70 -6.05 12.74
N THR A 17 12.76 -5.83 14.04
CA THR A 17 12.49 -6.86 15.07
C THR A 17 11.01 -7.23 15.13
N TYR A 18 10.12 -6.26 14.90
CA TYR A 18 8.68 -6.41 15.10
C TYR A 18 7.90 -6.45 13.78
N ALA A 19 8.41 -5.76 12.77
CA ALA A 19 7.75 -5.64 11.48
C ALA A 19 7.71 -6.97 10.74
N VAL A 20 6.67 -7.13 9.92
CA VAL A 20 6.56 -8.24 8.95
C VAL A 20 6.78 -7.78 7.52
N GLY A 21 7.00 -6.47 7.33
CA GLY A 21 7.15 -5.87 6.01
C GLY A 21 5.85 -5.97 5.21
N VAL A 22 5.97 -5.77 3.90
CA VAL A 22 4.83 -5.94 3.00
C VAL A 22 5.26 -6.83 1.84
N PHE A 23 4.98 -8.12 2.04
CA PHE A 23 5.12 -9.18 1.05
C PHE A 23 3.87 -10.07 1.06
N GLY A 24 2.72 -9.55 0.65
CA GLY A 24 1.43 -10.26 0.55
C GLY A 24 1.35 -11.67 -0.11
N PHE A 25 0.20 -11.99 -0.67
CA PHE A 25 -0.28 -13.38 -0.61
C PHE A 25 -0.51 -14.00 -2.01
N GLU A 26 -0.51 -15.34 -2.09
CA GLU A 26 -0.87 -16.12 -3.30
C GLU A 26 -0.03 -15.84 -4.57
N GLY A 27 1.24 -15.47 -4.39
CA GLY A 27 2.21 -15.36 -5.50
C GLY A 27 2.11 -14.07 -6.32
N SER A 28 1.46 -13.01 -5.83
CA SER A 28 1.36 -11.74 -6.54
C SER A 28 1.53 -10.49 -5.65
N TRP A 29 2.24 -9.46 -6.17
CA TRP A 29 2.23 -8.03 -5.78
C TRP A 29 2.97 -7.50 -4.53
N HIS A 30 4.32 -7.42 -4.46
CA HIS A 30 5.03 -6.90 -3.25
C HIS A 30 6.10 -5.82 -3.48
N THR A 31 5.72 -4.73 -4.17
CA THR A 31 6.26 -3.36 -4.11
C THR A 31 7.79 -3.26 -3.92
N LEU A 32 8.50 -3.99 -4.78
CA LEU A 32 9.95 -3.88 -4.94
C LEU A 32 10.32 -2.45 -5.33
N LEU A 33 11.61 -2.14 -5.28
CA LEU A 33 12.07 -0.78 -5.53
C LEU A 33 11.81 -0.32 -6.97
N CYS A 34 12.03 -1.17 -7.96
CA CYS A 34 12.05 -0.74 -9.36
C CYS A 34 10.82 -1.19 -10.16
N THR A 35 10.18 -2.30 -9.76
CA THR A 35 9.10 -2.95 -10.50
C THR A 35 8.14 -3.64 -9.53
N ASN A 36 7.15 -4.36 -10.03
CA ASN A 36 6.39 -5.34 -9.27
C ASN A 36 6.64 -6.76 -9.78
N THR A 37 6.26 -7.76 -8.99
CA THR A 37 6.34 -9.18 -9.37
C THR A 37 5.09 -9.99 -9.12
N THR A 38 4.83 -10.89 -10.06
CA THR A 38 3.76 -11.89 -10.01
C THR A 38 4.34 -13.18 -10.55
N GLY A 39 4.37 -14.22 -9.72
CA GLY A 39 5.09 -15.45 -10.05
C GLY A 39 6.57 -15.18 -10.32
N THR A 40 7.02 -15.60 -11.49
CA THR A 40 8.39 -15.38 -11.98
C THR A 40 8.50 -14.19 -12.93
N SER A 41 7.48 -13.32 -13.05
CA SER A 41 7.48 -12.20 -13.99
C SER A 41 7.68 -10.85 -13.28
N LEU A 42 8.41 -9.94 -13.94
CA LEU A 42 8.41 -8.51 -13.63
C LEU A 42 7.26 -7.84 -14.36
N TYR A 43 6.59 -6.86 -13.74
CA TYR A 43 5.59 -6.06 -14.44
C TYR A 43 5.37 -4.67 -13.82
N ALA A 44 4.65 -3.82 -14.56
CA ALA A 44 4.11 -2.53 -14.13
C ALA A 44 2.66 -2.39 -14.60
N ASP A 45 1.78 -1.88 -13.74
CA ASP A 45 0.35 -1.74 -14.03
C ASP A 45 0.05 -0.57 -14.98
N ALA A 46 -0.74 -0.83 -16.04
CA ALA A 46 -1.03 0.18 -17.06
C ALA A 46 -1.99 1.29 -16.63
N ALA A 47 -2.74 1.09 -15.54
CA ALA A 47 -3.68 2.10 -15.09
C ALA A 47 -3.02 3.13 -14.15
N ASN A 48 -1.93 2.76 -13.46
CA ASN A 48 -1.42 3.57 -12.35
C ASN A 48 0.12 3.59 -12.21
N ASP A 49 0.86 2.68 -12.84
CA ASP A 49 2.33 2.66 -12.75
C ASP A 49 2.95 3.20 -14.03
N PHE A 50 2.78 2.46 -15.12
CA PHE A 50 3.40 2.72 -16.41
C PHE A 50 2.51 2.12 -17.51
N ARG A 51 2.07 2.98 -18.42
CA ARG A 51 1.23 2.65 -19.57
C ARG A 51 2.09 2.57 -20.83
N PRO A 52 2.33 1.36 -21.38
CA PRO A 52 3.10 1.24 -22.61
C PRO A 52 2.34 1.74 -23.83
N TYR A 53 1.03 1.47 -23.87
CA TYR A 53 0.16 1.74 -25.02
C TYR A 53 -1.11 2.52 -24.64
N ALA A 54 -1.43 3.54 -25.43
CA ALA A 54 -2.64 4.35 -25.31
C ALA A 54 -3.87 3.48 -25.54
N ASP A 55 -4.96 3.79 -24.84
CA ASP A 55 -6.26 3.08 -24.88
C ASP A 55 -6.20 1.57 -24.59
N SER A 56 -5.07 1.07 -24.09
CA SER A 56 -4.90 -0.31 -23.63
C SER A 56 -4.93 -0.41 -22.11
N ALA A 57 -5.43 -1.55 -21.61
CA ALA A 57 -5.33 -1.98 -20.21
C ALA A 57 -4.16 -2.97 -19.98
N ASP A 58 -3.34 -3.22 -21.00
CA ASP A 58 -2.22 -4.14 -20.92
C ASP A 58 -1.01 -3.50 -20.20
N GLY A 59 -0.66 -4.03 -19.03
CA GLY A 59 0.54 -3.63 -18.28
C GLY A 59 1.83 -4.15 -18.91
N TRP A 60 2.94 -3.42 -18.69
CA TRP A 60 4.28 -3.89 -19.07
C TRP A 60 4.58 -5.19 -18.34
N ASN A 61 5.01 -6.24 -19.04
CA ASN A 61 5.27 -7.55 -18.44
C ASN A 61 6.47 -8.25 -19.10
N VAL A 62 7.46 -8.64 -18.29
CA VAL A 62 8.56 -9.51 -18.72
C VAL A 62 8.56 -10.77 -17.88
N SER A 63 8.37 -11.91 -18.55
CA SER A 63 8.27 -13.23 -17.92
C SER A 63 9.57 -14.02 -17.95
N PHE A 64 9.71 -14.91 -16.97
CA PHE A 64 10.81 -15.86 -16.84
C PHE A 64 10.22 -17.26 -16.60
N ASP A 65 10.17 -18.08 -17.63
CA ASP A 65 9.48 -19.38 -17.60
C ASP A 65 10.39 -20.55 -17.96
N ILE A 66 9.92 -21.77 -17.73
CA ILE A 66 10.60 -22.99 -18.20
C ILE A 66 9.94 -23.45 -19.50
N PRO A 67 10.69 -23.60 -20.61
CA PRO A 67 10.13 -24.04 -21.88
C PRO A 67 9.32 -25.34 -21.77
N GLY A 68 8.08 -25.33 -22.27
CA GLY A 68 7.21 -26.51 -22.29
C GLY A 68 6.67 -26.93 -20.92
N MET A 69 6.75 -26.07 -19.91
CA MET A 69 6.24 -26.32 -18.56
C MET A 69 5.37 -25.16 -18.09
N THR A 70 4.49 -25.43 -17.14
CA THR A 70 3.47 -24.48 -16.67
C THR A 70 3.58 -24.31 -15.16
N PRO A 71 3.41 -23.08 -14.63
CA PRO A 71 3.28 -22.88 -13.18
C PRO A 71 2.11 -23.70 -12.63
N ALA A 72 2.36 -24.48 -11.59
CA ALA A 72 1.37 -25.37 -10.98
C ALA A 72 0.95 -24.90 -9.59
N GLU A 73 1.93 -24.66 -8.73
CA GLU A 73 1.74 -24.34 -7.30
C GLU A 73 2.76 -23.27 -6.89
N SER A 74 2.41 -22.50 -5.85
CA SER A 74 3.36 -21.57 -5.22
C SER A 74 3.27 -21.65 -3.70
N SER A 75 4.38 -21.46 -3.03
CA SER A 75 4.46 -21.40 -1.57
C SER A 75 5.47 -20.35 -1.12
N VAL A 76 5.28 -19.82 0.08
CA VAL A 76 6.26 -18.99 0.77
C VAL A 76 7.13 -19.94 1.61
N GLU A 77 8.43 -19.95 1.35
CA GLU A 77 9.39 -20.80 2.07
C GLU A 77 9.86 -20.12 3.36
N SER A 78 10.15 -18.83 3.30
CA SER A 78 10.57 -18.01 4.43
C SER A 78 10.40 -16.53 4.12
N GLY A 79 10.55 -15.67 5.13
CA GLY A 79 10.61 -14.23 4.94
C GLY A 79 11.06 -13.47 6.18
N SER A 80 11.25 -12.17 6.00
CA SER A 80 11.45 -11.19 7.05
C SER A 80 10.71 -9.90 6.68
N TRP A 81 10.86 -8.85 7.48
CA TRP A 81 10.31 -7.53 7.14
C TRP A 81 10.93 -6.88 5.89
N THR A 82 12.02 -7.42 5.36
CA THR A 82 12.69 -6.90 4.16
C THR A 82 12.71 -7.86 2.99
N HIS A 83 12.31 -9.13 3.14
CA HIS A 83 12.26 -10.06 2.01
C HIS A 83 11.24 -11.19 2.16
N SER A 84 10.95 -11.87 1.06
CA SER A 84 10.21 -13.12 1.00
C SER A 84 10.89 -14.07 0.01
N VAL A 85 11.10 -15.31 0.43
CA VAL A 85 11.58 -16.42 -0.41
C VAL A 85 10.40 -17.28 -0.80
N ARG A 86 10.24 -17.52 -2.10
CA ARG A 86 9.07 -18.22 -2.66
C ARG A 86 9.51 -19.33 -3.56
N LYS A 87 8.75 -20.43 -3.52
CA LYS A 87 8.89 -21.56 -4.44
C LYS A 87 7.73 -21.58 -5.40
N PHE A 88 8.03 -21.58 -6.69
CA PHE A 88 7.09 -21.75 -7.79
C PHE A 88 7.36 -23.09 -8.45
N GLN A 89 6.42 -24.02 -8.33
CA GLN A 89 6.55 -25.31 -8.96
C GLN A 89 6.07 -25.22 -10.41
N PHE A 90 6.91 -25.65 -11.34
CA PHE A 90 6.58 -25.83 -12.75
C PHE A 90 6.41 -27.31 -13.05
N LYS A 91 5.38 -27.67 -13.81
CA LYS A 91 5.11 -29.05 -14.25
C LYS A 91 5.02 -29.10 -15.78
N ALA A 92 5.55 -30.16 -16.39
CA ALA A 92 5.26 -30.48 -17.78
C ALA A 92 3.80 -30.95 -17.90
N LEU A 93 3.16 -30.68 -19.03
CA LEU A 93 1.74 -31.02 -19.26
C LEU A 93 1.45 -32.53 -19.18
N ASP A 94 2.43 -33.37 -19.51
CA ASP A 94 2.35 -34.82 -19.42
C ASP A 94 2.66 -35.37 -18.01
N GLY A 95 3.04 -34.48 -17.09
CA GLY A 95 3.45 -34.80 -15.71
C GLY A 95 4.86 -35.38 -15.58
N SER A 96 5.61 -35.52 -16.69
CA SER A 96 6.90 -36.23 -16.72
C SER A 96 8.03 -35.51 -15.99
N ARG A 97 7.96 -34.17 -15.92
CA ARG A 97 9.00 -33.31 -15.36
C ARG A 97 8.41 -32.28 -14.41
N LYS A 98 9.14 -32.00 -13.32
CA LYS A 98 8.81 -30.99 -12.33
C LYS A 98 10.07 -30.22 -11.93
N HIS A 99 9.96 -28.91 -11.77
CA HIS A 99 11.02 -28.05 -11.29
C HIS A 99 10.48 -27.06 -10.30
N ASP A 100 11.14 -26.90 -9.16
CA ASP A 100 10.84 -25.85 -8.20
C ASP A 100 11.79 -24.67 -8.44
N VAL A 101 11.22 -23.55 -8.89
CA VAL A 101 11.94 -22.30 -9.10
C VAL A 101 11.84 -21.50 -7.81
N THR A 102 13.00 -21.08 -7.28
CA THR A 102 13.02 -20.20 -6.10
C THR A 102 13.10 -18.75 -6.54
N ALA A 103 12.26 -17.88 -6.00
CA ALA A 103 12.34 -16.44 -6.20
C ALA A 103 12.57 -15.73 -4.86
N TYR A 104 13.53 -14.81 -4.85
CA TYR A 104 13.90 -13.99 -3.71
C TYR A 104 13.43 -12.56 -3.99
N TRP A 105 12.36 -12.17 -3.31
CA TRP A 105 11.80 -10.82 -3.40
C TRP A 105 12.34 -10.01 -2.24
N SER A 106 13.11 -8.97 -2.55
CA SER A 106 13.84 -8.19 -1.56
C SER A 106 13.54 -6.71 -1.70
N ALA A 107 13.16 -6.08 -0.59
CA ALA A 107 13.04 -4.63 -0.51
C ALA A 107 14.40 -3.90 -0.58
N PRO A 108 15.51 -4.38 0.03
CA PRO A 108 16.80 -3.69 -0.05
C PRO A 108 17.55 -3.89 -1.39
N ALA A 109 17.16 -4.84 -2.23
CA ALA A 109 17.78 -5.05 -3.54
C ALA A 109 16.98 -4.34 -4.66
N PRO A 110 17.65 -3.73 -5.65
CA PRO A 110 16.96 -3.04 -6.75
C PRO A 110 16.51 -4.00 -7.87
N GLY A 111 15.92 -5.14 -7.53
CA GLY A 111 15.50 -6.18 -8.48
C GLY A 111 14.94 -7.44 -7.82
N VAL A 112 14.92 -8.54 -8.57
CA VAL A 112 14.52 -9.88 -8.11
C VAL A 112 15.60 -10.89 -8.43
N LEU A 113 15.85 -11.83 -7.51
CA LEU A 113 16.75 -12.94 -7.77
C LEU A 113 15.93 -14.22 -7.94
N TYR A 114 16.27 -15.00 -8.97
CA TYR A 114 15.70 -16.29 -9.25
C TYR A 114 16.76 -17.38 -9.14
N ASP A 115 16.37 -18.59 -8.76
CA ASP A 115 17.15 -19.82 -8.88
C ASP A 115 16.38 -20.83 -9.72
N PHE A 116 16.83 -21.04 -10.96
CA PHE A 116 16.22 -21.97 -11.90
C PHE A 116 17.05 -23.26 -11.99
N PRO A 117 16.54 -24.40 -11.48
CA PRO A 117 17.24 -25.68 -11.61
C PRO A 117 17.15 -26.26 -13.03
N SER A 118 16.26 -25.75 -13.88
CA SER A 118 16.14 -26.18 -15.27
C SER A 118 17.36 -25.80 -16.09
N GLU A 119 17.72 -26.65 -17.06
CA GLU A 119 18.82 -26.36 -18.00
C GLU A 119 18.50 -25.20 -18.95
N THR A 120 17.25 -24.75 -19.01
CA THR A 120 16.82 -23.64 -19.86
C THR A 120 15.76 -22.79 -19.17
N VAL A 121 15.88 -21.49 -19.37
CA VAL A 121 14.89 -20.45 -19.01
C VAL A 121 14.47 -19.71 -20.29
N ALA A 122 13.21 -19.35 -20.37
CA ALA A 122 12.62 -18.55 -21.42
C ALA A 122 12.35 -17.13 -20.91
N VAL A 123 12.78 -16.12 -21.65
CA VAL A 123 12.50 -14.72 -21.34
C VAL A 123 11.74 -14.07 -22.49
N SER A 124 10.61 -13.43 -22.20
CA SER A 124 9.80 -12.72 -23.19
C SER A 124 9.11 -11.49 -22.59
N ASP A 125 8.92 -10.47 -23.41
CA ASP A 125 7.98 -9.37 -23.17
C ASP A 125 6.59 -9.86 -23.58
N ASN A 126 5.65 -9.86 -22.64
CA ASN A 126 4.28 -10.31 -22.84
C ASN A 126 3.27 -9.16 -22.82
N THR A 127 3.73 -7.90 -22.88
CA THR A 127 2.89 -6.70 -22.79
C THR A 127 1.77 -6.72 -23.83
N LEU A 128 2.03 -7.23 -25.03
CA LEU A 128 1.03 -7.30 -26.11
C LEU A 128 0.12 -8.55 -26.02
N GLN A 129 0.05 -9.20 -24.85
CA GLN A 129 -0.64 -10.47 -24.64
C GLN A 129 -0.12 -11.59 -25.57
N TYR A 130 1.12 -11.47 -26.04
CA TYR A 130 1.81 -12.46 -26.87
C TYR A 130 3.31 -12.39 -26.59
N PRO A 131 4.03 -13.53 -26.47
CA PRO A 131 5.47 -13.52 -26.20
C PRO A 131 6.29 -12.87 -27.33
N CYS A 132 7.06 -11.84 -26.96
CA CYS A 132 7.99 -11.16 -27.84
C CYS A 132 9.43 -11.32 -27.32
N ALA A 133 10.33 -11.79 -28.19
CA ALA A 133 11.74 -11.93 -27.87
C ALA A 133 12.43 -10.55 -27.96
N PRO A 134 13.50 -10.31 -27.17
CA PRO A 134 14.33 -9.13 -27.38
C PRO A 134 14.93 -9.15 -28.79
N ALA A 135 14.97 -8.01 -29.46
CA ALA A 135 15.60 -7.84 -30.76
C ALA A 135 17.12 -7.73 -30.63
N GLY A 136 17.59 -7.10 -29.54
CA GLY A 136 19.01 -6.87 -29.27
C GLY A 136 19.40 -7.23 -27.84
N ILE A 137 20.69 -7.53 -27.67
CA ILE A 137 21.33 -7.82 -26.39
C ILE A 137 22.55 -6.90 -26.25
N ILE A 138 22.60 -6.13 -25.16
CA ILE A 138 23.83 -5.44 -24.77
C ILE A 138 24.60 -6.36 -23.83
N ALA A 139 25.86 -6.61 -24.14
CA ALA A 139 26.73 -7.49 -23.37
C ALA A 139 28.19 -7.06 -23.48
N GLU A 140 29.02 -7.55 -22.55
CA GLU A 140 30.48 -7.44 -22.65
C GLU A 140 31.05 -8.69 -23.31
N CYS A 141 31.51 -8.54 -24.54
CA CYS A 141 32.15 -9.60 -25.32
C CYS A 141 33.61 -9.28 -25.55
N ASP A 142 34.50 -10.24 -25.30
CA ASP A 142 35.94 -10.08 -25.51
C ASP A 142 36.52 -8.81 -24.81
N GLY A 143 35.98 -8.46 -23.62
CA GLY A 143 36.36 -7.29 -22.84
C GLY A 143 35.78 -5.95 -23.32
N LYS A 144 34.82 -5.96 -24.26
CA LYS A 144 34.20 -4.75 -24.81
C LYS A 144 32.67 -4.80 -24.72
N ILE A 145 32.07 -3.72 -24.21
CA ILE A 145 30.61 -3.55 -24.19
C ILE A 145 30.10 -3.15 -25.56
N GLY A 146 29.20 -3.96 -26.13
CA GLY A 146 28.54 -3.75 -27.42
C GLY A 146 27.07 -4.17 -27.40
N ILE A 147 26.34 -3.85 -28.48
CA ILE A 147 24.97 -4.28 -28.73
C ILE A 147 24.98 -5.27 -29.90
N PHE A 148 24.24 -6.36 -29.78
CA PHE A 148 24.28 -7.48 -30.71
C PHE A 148 22.86 -7.99 -31.02
N PRO A 149 22.57 -8.43 -32.25
CA PRO A 149 21.29 -9.06 -32.58
C PRO A 149 21.07 -10.33 -31.74
N ALA A 150 19.88 -10.47 -31.13
CA ALA A 150 19.59 -11.60 -30.26
C ALA A 150 19.56 -12.95 -31.01
N GLU A 151 19.13 -12.96 -32.28
CA GLU A 151 19.01 -14.17 -33.10
C GLU A 151 20.36 -14.84 -33.43
N HIS A 152 21.44 -14.08 -33.42
CA HIS A 152 22.78 -14.52 -33.86
C HIS A 152 23.85 -14.35 -32.78
N PHE A 153 23.44 -14.22 -31.52
CA PHE A 153 24.38 -13.99 -30.43
C PHE A 153 25.16 -15.26 -30.06
N ASP A 154 26.50 -15.18 -30.06
CA ASP A 154 27.38 -16.25 -29.59
C ASP A 154 27.77 -16.05 -28.12
N PRO A 155 27.24 -16.86 -27.18
CA PRO A 155 27.55 -16.73 -25.76
C PRO A 155 29.00 -17.10 -25.40
N SER A 156 29.76 -17.78 -26.28
CA SER A 156 31.16 -18.14 -26.00
C SER A 156 32.06 -16.91 -25.83
N ARG A 157 31.68 -15.80 -26.47
CA ARG A 157 32.38 -14.51 -26.45
C ARG A 157 32.12 -13.67 -25.21
N LEU A 158 31.10 -14.02 -24.41
CA LEU A 158 30.78 -13.30 -23.19
C LEU A 158 32.01 -13.28 -22.29
N SER A 159 32.39 -12.11 -21.81
CA SER A 159 33.48 -11.90 -20.86
C SER A 159 32.97 -11.57 -19.46
N ALA A 160 31.75 -11.00 -19.37
CA ALA A 160 31.03 -10.78 -18.13
C ALA A 160 29.74 -11.62 -18.04
N ASN A 161 29.24 -11.83 -16.82
CA ASN A 161 28.05 -12.64 -16.55
C ASN A 161 26.78 -11.77 -16.49
N TRP A 162 26.61 -10.83 -17.42
CA TRP A 162 25.41 -9.98 -17.46
C TRP A 162 24.96 -9.70 -18.89
N LEU A 163 23.67 -9.43 -19.07
CA LEU A 163 23.02 -9.09 -20.34
C LEU A 163 21.98 -8.00 -20.10
N VAL A 164 21.87 -7.01 -20.99
CA VAL A 164 20.69 -6.12 -21.04
C VAL A 164 19.86 -6.48 -22.26
N LEU A 165 18.56 -6.69 -22.04
CA LEU A 165 17.60 -7.08 -23.06
C LEU A 165 16.92 -5.85 -23.67
N CYS A 166 16.92 -5.76 -25.00
CA CYS A 166 16.36 -4.65 -25.76
C CYS A 166 15.23 -5.15 -26.67
N TRP A 167 14.01 -4.65 -26.47
CA TRP A 167 12.86 -4.96 -27.33
C TRP A 167 12.56 -3.83 -28.31
N GLU A 168 12.32 -4.20 -29.56
CA GLU A 168 11.93 -3.27 -30.61
C GLU A 168 10.40 -3.21 -30.70
N ASN A 169 9.85 -2.08 -30.27
CA ASN A 169 8.42 -1.78 -30.27
C ASN A 169 8.24 -0.25 -30.11
N PRO A 170 7.06 0.34 -30.37
CA PRO A 170 6.90 1.79 -30.29
C PRO A 170 6.71 2.34 -28.87
N ALA A 171 6.56 1.48 -27.85
CA ALA A 171 6.35 1.93 -26.48
C ALA A 171 7.64 2.48 -25.85
N ALA A 172 7.47 3.33 -24.83
CA ALA A 172 8.55 3.71 -23.92
C ALA A 172 9.21 2.47 -23.29
N LYS A 173 10.49 2.57 -22.97
CA LYS A 173 11.32 1.39 -22.64
C LYS A 173 11.59 1.26 -21.15
N MET A 174 11.50 0.04 -20.64
CA MET A 174 12.05 -0.38 -19.35
C MET A 174 13.11 -1.47 -19.60
N PRO A 175 14.38 -1.10 -19.87
CA PRO A 175 15.41 -2.07 -20.23
C PRO A 175 15.69 -3.05 -19.09
N VAL A 176 15.70 -4.35 -19.38
CA VAL A 176 15.88 -5.39 -18.35
C VAL A 176 17.34 -5.87 -18.33
N LEU A 177 18.01 -5.66 -17.21
CA LEU A 177 19.35 -6.18 -16.91
C LEU A 177 19.24 -7.52 -16.18
N LEU A 178 19.96 -8.52 -16.69
CA LEU A 178 20.16 -9.83 -16.08
C LEU A 178 21.61 -9.96 -15.63
N VAL A 179 21.84 -10.38 -14.39
CA VAL A 179 23.19 -10.70 -13.84
C VAL A 179 23.18 -12.13 -13.33
N PHE A 180 24.07 -12.96 -13.85
CA PHE A 180 24.11 -14.40 -13.60
C PHE A 180 25.22 -14.78 -12.61
N GLU A 181 24.95 -15.76 -11.75
CA GLU A 181 26.01 -16.43 -10.98
C GLU A 181 27.01 -17.13 -11.92
N LYS A 182 26.48 -17.77 -12.97
CA LYS A 182 27.25 -18.55 -13.94
C LYS A 182 26.91 -18.12 -15.35
N ARG A 183 27.94 -18.04 -16.19
CA ARG A 183 27.79 -17.68 -17.60
C ARG A 183 26.84 -18.64 -18.32
N PRO A 184 25.89 -18.13 -19.14
CA PRO A 184 25.10 -18.95 -20.05
C PRO A 184 25.98 -19.70 -21.06
N HIS A 185 25.58 -20.91 -21.45
CA HIS A 185 26.25 -21.69 -22.51
C HIS A 185 25.58 -21.54 -23.87
N SER A 186 24.27 -21.23 -23.90
CA SER A 186 23.50 -21.05 -25.12
C SER A 186 22.50 -19.91 -24.98
N LEU A 187 22.36 -19.10 -26.03
CA LEU A 187 21.33 -18.08 -26.17
C LEU A 187 20.67 -18.29 -27.54
N ARG A 188 19.36 -18.51 -27.58
CA ARG A 188 18.62 -18.77 -28.83
C ARG A 188 17.24 -18.14 -28.80
N VAL A 189 16.83 -17.48 -29.88
CA VAL A 189 15.46 -17.01 -30.03
C VAL A 189 14.60 -18.14 -30.57
N THR A 190 13.50 -18.48 -29.88
CA THR A 190 12.56 -19.53 -30.30
C THR A 190 11.17 -19.25 -29.72
N ASP A 191 10.13 -19.41 -30.53
CA ASP A 191 8.72 -19.19 -30.16
C ASP A 191 8.44 -17.82 -29.52
N GLY A 192 9.09 -16.76 -30.02
CA GLY A 192 8.91 -15.41 -29.46
C GLY A 192 9.55 -15.22 -28.08
N SER A 193 10.51 -16.06 -27.69
CA SER A 193 11.25 -15.91 -26.43
C SER A 193 12.75 -16.09 -26.62
N LEU A 194 13.56 -15.45 -25.77
CA LEU A 194 14.99 -15.74 -25.63
C LEU A 194 15.17 -16.94 -24.70
N ARG A 195 15.68 -18.05 -25.22
CA ARG A 195 16.04 -19.26 -24.49
C ARG A 195 17.48 -19.13 -23.99
N ILE A 196 17.63 -19.04 -22.67
CA ILE A 196 18.91 -19.00 -21.97
C ILE A 196 19.19 -20.39 -21.42
N GLY A 197 20.26 -21.02 -21.91
CA GLY A 197 20.58 -22.40 -21.57
C GLY A 197 21.94 -22.58 -20.91
N ARG A 198 22.01 -23.51 -19.97
CA ARG A 198 23.25 -23.90 -19.29
C ARG A 198 23.15 -25.36 -18.83
N LYS A 199 24.17 -26.15 -19.14
CA LYS A 199 24.25 -27.56 -18.74
C LYS A 199 24.29 -27.69 -17.21
N GLY A 200 23.45 -28.57 -16.65
CA GLY A 200 23.32 -28.75 -15.21
C GLY A 200 22.57 -27.63 -14.48
N GLY A 201 21.75 -26.86 -15.21
CA GLY A 201 20.90 -25.79 -14.66
C GLY A 201 21.42 -24.38 -14.96
N VAL A 202 20.50 -23.46 -15.28
CA VAL A 202 20.77 -22.02 -15.40
C VAL A 202 21.23 -21.45 -14.06
N GLY A 203 20.64 -21.91 -12.95
CA GLY A 203 20.99 -21.52 -11.59
C GLY A 203 20.52 -20.12 -11.26
N LYS A 204 21.29 -19.43 -10.42
CA LYS A 204 20.92 -18.12 -9.88
C LYS A 204 21.19 -16.98 -10.85
N PHE A 205 20.22 -16.08 -11.00
CA PHE A 205 20.42 -14.78 -11.65
C PHE A 205 19.49 -13.72 -11.05
N ALA A 206 19.98 -12.48 -11.01
CA ALA A 206 19.19 -11.32 -10.64
C ALA A 206 18.67 -10.61 -11.91
N ALA A 207 17.42 -10.15 -11.86
CA ALA A 207 16.75 -9.39 -12.91
C ALA A 207 16.24 -8.06 -12.35
N ALA A 208 16.51 -6.97 -13.07
CA ALA A 208 16.07 -5.62 -12.70
C ALA A 208 15.91 -4.74 -13.94
N THR A 209 15.23 -3.62 -13.80
CA THR A 209 15.25 -2.56 -14.80
C THR A 209 16.50 -1.69 -14.64
N LEU A 210 17.19 -1.37 -15.74
CA LEU A 210 18.50 -0.73 -15.71
C LEU A 210 18.49 0.68 -15.08
N TYR A 211 17.40 1.44 -15.26
CA TYR A 211 17.20 2.78 -14.70
C TYR A 211 16.21 2.80 -13.53
N GLY A 212 15.90 1.61 -12.99
CA GLY A 212 14.86 1.46 -11.98
C GLY A 212 13.46 1.69 -12.55
N ALA A 213 12.63 2.44 -11.84
CA ALA A 213 11.25 2.70 -12.23
C ALA A 213 11.10 3.78 -13.32
N ALA A 214 12.18 4.48 -13.69
CA ALA A 214 12.16 5.55 -14.69
C ALA A 214 12.11 5.00 -16.13
N PRO A 215 11.00 5.18 -16.87
CA PRO A 215 10.92 4.77 -18.26
C PRO A 215 11.84 5.60 -19.16
N GLN A 216 12.34 4.99 -20.23
CA GLN A 216 13.22 5.61 -21.22
C GLN A 216 12.48 5.86 -22.53
N ASP A 217 13.02 6.75 -23.36
CA ASP A 217 12.45 7.07 -24.67
C ASP A 217 12.26 5.82 -25.55
N PRO A 218 11.23 5.79 -26.43
CA PRO A 218 11.00 4.66 -27.34
C PRO A 218 12.20 4.28 -28.23
N ALA A 219 13.09 5.23 -28.51
CA ALA A 219 14.30 5.01 -29.30
C ALA A 219 15.46 4.37 -28.49
N TRP A 220 15.28 4.14 -27.19
CA TRP A 220 16.31 3.51 -26.36
C TRP A 220 16.58 2.07 -26.85
N GLY A 221 17.84 1.79 -27.20
CA GLY A 221 18.29 0.53 -27.78
C GLY A 221 18.49 0.56 -29.30
N SER A 222 18.07 1.62 -29.99
CA SER A 222 18.12 1.71 -31.47
C SER A 222 19.46 2.22 -32.04
N TRP A 223 20.54 2.16 -31.26
CA TRP A 223 21.86 2.62 -31.66
C TRP A 223 22.71 1.49 -32.27
N SER A 224 23.64 1.85 -33.16
CA SER A 224 24.66 0.93 -33.68
C SER A 224 25.82 0.70 -32.71
N THR A 225 26.03 1.62 -31.75
CA THR A 225 27.05 1.52 -30.71
C THR A 225 26.47 2.00 -29.38
N VAL A 226 26.76 1.28 -28.29
CA VAL A 226 26.24 1.60 -26.95
C VAL A 226 26.81 2.95 -26.47
N PRO A 227 25.96 3.94 -26.13
CA PRO A 227 26.39 5.23 -25.62
C PRO A 227 27.22 5.12 -24.33
N GLY A 228 28.13 6.08 -24.10
CA GLY A 228 29.01 6.10 -22.93
C GLY A 228 28.25 6.17 -21.61
N GLU A 229 27.18 6.95 -21.55
CA GLU A 229 26.29 7.05 -20.38
C GLU A 229 25.62 5.72 -20.05
N VAL A 230 25.19 4.95 -21.05
CA VAL A 230 24.59 3.61 -20.87
C VAL A 230 25.62 2.64 -20.34
N LYS A 231 26.87 2.70 -20.83
CA LYS A 231 27.98 1.89 -20.29
C LYS A 231 28.26 2.22 -18.82
N GLY A 232 28.30 3.51 -18.48
CA GLY A 232 28.47 3.99 -17.10
C GLY A 232 27.33 3.52 -16.20
N GLN A 233 26.09 3.57 -16.70
CA GLN A 233 24.91 3.07 -15.99
C GLN A 233 25.01 1.57 -15.70
N ILE A 234 25.35 0.75 -16.70
CA ILE A 234 25.53 -0.70 -16.54
C ILE A 234 26.62 -0.98 -15.49
N ALA A 235 27.76 -0.29 -15.57
CA ALA A 235 28.86 -0.45 -14.61
C ALA A 235 28.46 -0.08 -13.17
N ALA A 236 27.50 0.84 -12.99
CA ALA A 236 27.01 1.24 -11.68
C ALA A 236 25.98 0.25 -11.09
N VAL A 237 25.13 -0.36 -11.92
CA VAL A 237 24.03 -1.22 -11.46
C VAL A 237 24.43 -2.70 -11.33
N VAL A 238 25.30 -3.21 -12.19
CA VAL A 238 25.74 -4.63 -12.15
C VAL A 238 26.28 -5.05 -10.77
N PRO A 239 27.15 -4.27 -10.09
CA PRO A 239 27.62 -4.61 -8.74
C PRO A 239 26.48 -4.74 -7.71
N LEU A 240 25.44 -3.92 -7.81
CA LEU A 240 24.28 -3.96 -6.91
C LEU A 240 23.42 -5.21 -7.07
N LEU A 241 23.41 -5.81 -8.26
CA LEU A 241 22.73 -7.08 -8.50
C LEU A 241 23.60 -8.30 -8.23
N THR A 242 24.92 -8.10 -8.16
CA THR A 242 25.89 -9.17 -7.85
C THR A 242 25.92 -9.49 -6.35
N TYR A 243 25.69 -8.48 -5.49
CA TYR A 243 25.41 -8.65 -4.06
C TYR A 243 23.94 -8.36 -3.78
N PHE A 244 23.13 -9.39 -3.54
CA PHE A 244 21.68 -9.25 -3.39
C PHE A 244 21.27 -9.32 -1.91
N PRO A 245 21.16 -8.19 -1.19
CA PRO A 245 20.76 -8.19 0.22
C PRO A 245 19.34 -8.72 0.38
N LEU A 246 19.10 -9.50 1.43
CA LEU A 246 17.79 -10.07 1.76
C LEU A 246 17.28 -9.52 3.09
N GLU A 247 18.06 -9.71 4.15
CA GLU A 247 17.62 -9.41 5.51
C GLU A 247 18.44 -8.30 6.14
N MET A 248 17.70 -7.34 6.71
CA MET A 248 18.26 -6.20 7.42
C MET A 248 17.81 -6.22 8.87
N GLU A 249 18.74 -6.09 9.79
CA GLU A 249 18.44 -5.72 11.17
C GLU A 249 18.50 -4.21 11.33
N GLU A 250 17.67 -3.71 12.22
CA GLU A 250 17.63 -2.30 12.58
C GLU A 250 17.78 -2.18 14.09
N PHE A 251 18.58 -1.21 14.53
CA PHE A 251 18.78 -0.85 15.92
C PHE A 251 18.66 0.66 16.07
N TYR A 252 18.29 1.12 17.26
CA TYR A 252 18.27 2.55 17.54
C TYR A 252 18.75 2.87 18.95
N GLU A 253 19.15 4.11 19.14
CA GLU A 253 19.56 4.69 20.40
C GLU A 253 18.94 6.09 20.52
N ASN A 254 18.29 6.37 21.64
CA ASN A 254 17.79 7.71 21.98
C ASN A 254 18.80 8.39 22.92
N ASP A 255 19.41 9.49 22.50
CA ASP A 255 20.43 10.19 23.30
C ASP A 255 19.83 11.03 24.43
N ARG A 256 18.50 11.09 24.55
CA ARG A 256 17.71 11.90 25.49
C ARG A 256 17.96 13.41 25.36
N LYS A 257 18.63 13.85 24.28
CA LYS A 257 18.92 15.24 23.92
C LYS A 257 18.25 15.62 22.59
N GLY A 258 17.24 14.86 22.17
CA GLY A 258 16.44 15.12 20.98
C GLY A 258 16.95 14.46 19.70
N ARG A 259 17.92 13.53 19.79
CA ARG A 259 18.38 12.79 18.60
C ARG A 259 18.26 11.28 18.79
N ILE A 260 17.89 10.63 17.70
CA ILE A 260 17.74 9.18 17.63
C ILE A 260 18.69 8.68 16.56
N THR A 261 19.71 7.93 16.97
CA THR A 261 20.63 7.27 16.02
C THR A 261 20.03 5.93 15.64
N VAL A 262 20.01 5.62 14.35
CA VAL A 262 19.51 4.38 13.78
C VAL A 262 20.63 3.69 13.00
N TRP A 263 20.77 2.38 13.19
CA TRP A 263 21.70 1.54 12.45
C TRP A 263 20.96 0.48 11.68
N ASN A 264 21.29 0.37 10.39
CA ASN A 264 20.84 -0.70 9.51
C ASN A 264 22.01 -1.64 9.20
N ARG A 265 21.83 -2.93 9.46
CA ARG A 265 22.83 -3.97 9.22
C ARG A 265 22.28 -5.06 8.32
N VAL A 266 22.93 -5.32 7.19
CA VAL A 266 22.58 -6.49 6.35
C VAL A 266 23.16 -7.74 6.99
N ILE A 267 22.29 -8.69 7.36
CA ILE A 267 22.68 -9.95 8.00
C ILE A 267 22.57 -11.16 7.08
N SER A 268 21.77 -11.07 6.01
CA SER A 268 21.65 -12.12 4.99
C SER A 268 21.62 -11.51 3.59
N ALA A 269 22.36 -12.12 2.67
CA ALA A 269 22.45 -11.74 1.26
C ALA A 269 22.86 -12.93 0.39
N VAL A 270 22.48 -12.90 -0.89
CA VAL A 270 22.96 -13.84 -1.90
C VAL A 270 24.07 -13.17 -2.71
N LYS A 271 25.22 -13.82 -2.83
CA LYS A 271 26.33 -13.35 -3.68
C LYS A 271 26.35 -14.15 -4.98
N LEU A 272 26.15 -13.49 -6.11
CA LEU A 272 26.28 -14.12 -7.43
C LEU A 272 27.75 -14.26 -7.86
N ALA A 273 28.66 -13.52 -7.21
CA ALA A 273 30.09 -13.67 -7.42
C ALA A 273 30.85 -13.63 -6.07
N PRO A 274 31.91 -14.43 -5.87
CA PRO A 274 32.67 -14.43 -4.62
C PRO A 274 33.20 -13.05 -4.22
N GLN A 275 33.59 -12.24 -5.20
CA GLN A 275 34.13 -10.88 -5.05
C GLN A 275 33.07 -9.79 -4.94
N ALA A 276 31.78 -10.13 -4.81
CA ALA A 276 30.71 -9.14 -4.76
C ALA A 276 30.89 -8.16 -3.59
N SER A 277 30.96 -6.87 -3.92
CA SER A 277 31.08 -5.79 -2.95
C SER A 277 29.80 -5.65 -2.14
N GLU A 278 29.93 -5.69 -0.82
CA GLU A 278 28.80 -5.56 0.09
C GLU A 278 28.34 -4.10 0.17
N TYR A 279 27.03 -3.91 0.30
CA TYR A 279 26.45 -2.60 0.55
C TYR A 279 25.24 -2.68 1.46
N VAL A 280 24.92 -1.56 2.10
CA VAL A 280 23.67 -1.34 2.83
C VAL A 280 22.91 -0.20 2.16
N PRO A 281 21.70 -0.44 1.63
CA PRO A 281 20.90 0.61 1.04
C PRO A 281 20.32 1.53 2.12
N PHE A 282 20.11 2.79 1.74
CA PHE A 282 19.37 3.77 2.52
C PHE A 282 17.89 3.74 2.07
N PRO A 283 16.90 3.92 2.97
CA PRO A 283 15.50 3.97 2.59
C PRO A 283 15.25 4.98 1.46
N PRO A 284 14.72 4.58 0.28
CA PRO A 284 14.60 5.48 -0.86
C PRO A 284 13.70 6.70 -0.61
N LEU A 285 12.64 6.57 0.19
CA LEU A 285 11.81 7.72 0.57
C LEU A 285 12.60 8.72 1.43
N PHE A 286 13.52 8.26 2.28
CA PHE A 286 14.39 9.17 3.03
C PHE A 286 15.45 9.84 2.13
N CYS A 287 15.93 9.17 1.07
CA CYS A 287 16.77 9.82 0.07
C CYS A 287 16.06 11.04 -0.56
N GLN A 288 14.74 10.94 -0.74
CA GLN A 288 13.93 12.04 -1.25
C GLN A 288 13.90 13.23 -0.26
N ALA A 289 13.82 12.94 1.03
CA ALA A 289 13.85 13.95 2.09
C ALA A 289 15.21 14.68 2.18
N LEU A 290 16.32 13.96 1.99
CA LEU A 290 17.69 14.53 2.02
C LEU A 290 17.91 15.62 0.94
N SER A 291 17.12 15.63 -0.12
CA SER A 291 17.17 16.67 -1.15
C SER A 291 16.52 18.00 -0.70
N GLY A 292 15.97 18.08 0.52
CA GLY A 292 15.43 19.30 1.11
C GLY A 292 15.63 19.41 2.63
N LYS A 293 14.92 20.34 3.28
CA LYS A 293 14.87 20.43 4.75
C LYS A 293 14.09 19.22 5.28
N SER A 294 14.71 18.43 6.14
CA SER A 294 14.15 17.19 6.69
C SER A 294 14.55 17.02 8.15
N SER A 295 13.81 16.19 8.90
CA SER A 295 14.18 15.77 10.25
C SER A 295 15.38 14.80 10.29
N ILE A 296 15.98 14.47 9.15
CA ILE A 296 17.21 13.67 9.09
C ILE A 296 18.41 14.58 9.41
N ALA A 297 18.90 14.53 10.65
CA ALA A 297 20.01 15.35 11.16
C ALA A 297 21.41 14.92 10.66
N GLY A 298 21.49 13.80 9.93
CA GLY A 298 22.72 13.34 9.29
C GLY A 298 22.70 11.86 9.00
N CYS A 299 23.59 11.43 8.10
CA CYS A 299 23.80 10.03 7.76
C CYS A 299 25.26 9.78 7.39
N ASP A 300 25.67 8.52 7.41
CA ASP A 300 26.93 8.11 6.81
C ASP A 300 27.00 8.56 5.33
N PRO A 301 28.20 8.80 4.77
CA PRO A 301 28.35 9.12 3.36
C PRO A 301 27.70 8.07 2.46
N LEU A 302 26.72 8.51 1.67
CA LEU A 302 26.00 7.68 0.72
C LEU A 302 26.54 7.88 -0.70
N GLU A 303 26.76 6.77 -1.40
CA GLU A 303 27.11 6.75 -2.82
C GLU A 303 26.03 7.47 -3.66
N LYS A 304 26.44 7.95 -4.84
CA LYS A 304 25.52 8.56 -5.80
C LYS A 304 24.48 7.52 -6.24
N SER A 305 23.22 7.93 -6.32
CA SER A 305 22.16 7.06 -6.79
C SER A 305 22.41 6.61 -8.23
N PRO A 306 22.47 5.30 -8.51
CA PRO A 306 22.60 4.83 -9.89
C PRO A 306 21.24 4.76 -10.58
N LEU A 307 20.12 4.63 -9.87
CA LEU A 307 18.80 4.48 -10.45
C LEU A 307 17.71 5.17 -9.62
N MET A 308 16.54 5.41 -10.22
CA MET A 308 15.36 5.91 -9.52
C MET A 308 14.43 4.76 -9.16
N THR A 309 14.04 4.65 -7.89
CA THR A 309 13.03 3.67 -7.44
C THR A 309 11.64 4.30 -7.47
N LYS A 310 10.60 3.47 -7.35
CA LYS A 310 9.21 3.90 -7.14
C LYS A 310 9.02 4.78 -5.90
N PHE A 311 9.97 4.76 -4.97
CA PHE A 311 9.91 5.46 -3.69
C PHE A 311 10.95 6.57 -3.56
N GLY A 312 11.70 6.88 -4.62
CA GLY A 312 12.79 7.87 -4.62
C GLY A 312 14.15 7.30 -5.02
N PRO A 313 15.24 8.09 -4.91
CA PRO A 313 16.57 7.66 -5.36
C PRO A 313 17.13 6.46 -4.58
N PHE A 314 17.76 5.49 -5.26
CA PHE A 314 18.46 4.36 -4.62
C PHE A 314 19.88 4.74 -4.18
N ARG A 315 20.04 5.24 -2.95
CA ARG A 315 21.36 5.50 -2.38
C ARG A 315 21.77 4.41 -1.40
N PHE A 316 23.08 4.21 -1.24
CA PHE A 316 23.62 3.15 -0.41
C PHE A 316 24.99 3.51 0.15
N ARG A 317 25.44 2.77 1.17
CA ARG A 317 26.80 2.82 1.71
C ARG A 317 27.49 1.48 1.43
N LYS A 318 28.76 1.50 1.03
CA LYS A 318 29.59 0.28 0.93
C LYS A 318 29.87 -0.32 2.32
N GLY A 319 29.83 -1.64 2.43
CA GLY A 319 30.00 -2.40 3.68
C GLY A 319 28.70 -3.02 4.20
N LYS A 320 28.68 -3.43 5.47
CA LYS A 320 27.56 -4.17 6.10
C LYS A 320 26.71 -3.35 7.07
N LEU A 321 27.11 -2.12 7.38
CA LEU A 321 26.45 -1.26 8.36
C LEU A 321 26.26 0.12 7.76
N LEU A 322 25.11 0.73 8.03
CA LEU A 322 24.80 2.14 7.73
C LEU A 322 24.16 2.77 8.96
N SER A 323 24.61 3.97 9.32
CA SER A 323 24.03 4.77 10.40
C SER A 323 23.42 6.07 9.89
N TYR A 324 22.33 6.50 10.50
CA TYR A 324 21.73 7.82 10.30
C TYR A 324 21.07 8.31 11.58
N ARG A 325 20.83 9.62 11.66
CA ARG A 325 20.25 10.28 12.83
C ARG A 325 18.97 10.99 12.44
N LEU A 326 17.96 10.81 13.27
CA LEU A 326 16.68 11.49 13.19
C LEU A 326 16.60 12.49 14.34
N GLU A 327 16.06 13.66 14.08
CA GLU A 327 15.56 14.53 15.13
C GLU A 327 14.28 13.89 15.69
N ALA A 328 14.20 13.78 17.01
CA ALA A 328 12.94 13.43 17.67
C ALA A 328 11.87 14.44 17.20
N PRO A 329 10.58 14.11 17.08
CA PRO A 329 9.54 15.09 16.79
C PRO A 329 8.99 15.71 18.07
N ASP A 330 8.38 16.89 17.95
CA ASP A 330 7.64 17.50 19.04
C ASP A 330 6.29 16.77 19.20
N LEU A 331 6.15 16.02 20.29
CA LEU A 331 4.95 15.28 20.65
C LEU A 331 4.15 15.98 21.76
N LEU A 332 4.45 17.23 22.09
CA LEU A 332 3.74 18.01 23.12
C LEU A 332 2.41 18.56 22.58
N ASP A 333 1.45 18.79 23.49
CA ASP A 333 0.23 19.50 23.15
C ASP A 333 0.47 21.02 23.03
N ARG A 334 -0.58 21.75 22.66
CA ARG A 334 -0.68 23.20 22.83
C ARG A 334 -1.99 23.53 23.50
N ILE A 335 -2.12 23.13 24.76
CA ILE A 335 -3.33 23.37 25.55
C ILE A 335 -3.38 24.87 25.85
N PRO A 336 -4.39 25.61 25.34
CA PRO A 336 -4.49 27.04 25.56
C PRO A 336 -4.80 27.36 27.03
N LEU A 337 -4.13 28.39 27.54
CA LEU A 337 -4.54 29.06 28.77
C LEU A 337 -5.73 29.97 28.47
N ARG A 338 -6.52 30.32 29.49
CA ARG A 338 -7.63 31.27 29.34
C ARG A 338 -7.09 32.71 29.19
N PRO A 339 -7.19 33.37 28.02
CA PRO A 339 -6.74 34.73 27.86
C PRO A 339 -7.75 35.75 28.42
N ASP A 340 -7.28 36.96 28.70
CA ASP A 340 -8.10 38.14 28.92
C ASP A 340 -8.61 38.75 27.60
N GLY A 341 -9.81 39.35 27.64
CA GLY A 341 -10.38 40.10 26.51
C GLY A 341 -10.97 39.25 25.38
N GLU A 342 -11.31 37.98 25.66
CA GLU A 342 -11.90 37.03 24.70
C GLU A 342 -13.25 36.46 25.18
N GLU A 343 -13.95 37.17 26.07
CA GLU A 343 -15.14 36.67 26.78
C GLU A 343 -16.26 36.26 25.82
N GLU A 344 -16.45 36.97 24.70
CA GLU A 344 -17.47 36.65 23.67
C GLU A 344 -17.21 35.28 23.03
N LEU A 345 -15.97 35.03 22.56
CA LEU A 345 -15.61 33.77 21.91
C LEU A 345 -15.53 32.61 22.92
N ILE A 346 -15.13 32.87 24.17
CA ILE A 346 -15.16 31.87 25.24
C ILE A 346 -16.62 31.48 25.55
N ALA A 347 -17.54 32.45 25.59
CA ALA A 347 -18.97 32.15 25.78
C ALA A 347 -19.55 31.37 24.58
N GLU A 348 -19.15 31.72 23.35
CA GLU A 348 -19.50 30.94 22.15
C GLU A 348 -18.99 29.49 22.24
N TYR A 349 -17.73 29.30 22.61
CA TYR A 349 -17.12 27.98 22.78
C TYR A 349 -17.92 27.08 23.75
N ASN A 350 -18.29 27.61 24.91
CA ASN A 350 -19.07 26.87 25.90
C ASN A 350 -20.51 26.59 25.43
N ARG A 351 -21.14 27.50 24.66
CA ARG A 351 -22.45 27.24 24.03
C ARG A 351 -22.37 26.14 22.98
N VAL A 352 -21.30 26.10 22.17
CA VAL A 352 -21.09 25.02 21.20
C VAL A 352 -21.03 23.66 21.91
N ILE A 353 -20.32 23.56 23.04
CA ILE A 353 -20.19 22.31 23.78
C ILE A 353 -21.47 21.92 24.52
N SER A 354 -22.19 22.87 25.11
CA SER A 354 -23.28 22.56 26.04
C SER A 354 -24.69 22.66 25.44
N GLU A 355 -24.92 23.56 24.49
CA GLU A 355 -26.24 23.85 23.90
C GLU A 355 -26.36 23.31 22.47
N ARG A 356 -25.29 23.41 21.68
CA ARG A 356 -25.26 22.94 20.29
C ARG A 356 -24.63 21.57 20.11
N SER A 357 -24.65 20.79 21.18
CA SER A 357 -24.07 19.46 21.21
C SER A 357 -25.00 18.41 20.59
N ILE A 358 -24.42 17.32 20.11
CA ILE A 358 -25.19 16.21 19.51
C ILE A 358 -26.02 15.49 20.63
N SER A 359 -26.81 14.46 20.37
CA SER A 359 -27.55 13.74 21.42
C SER A 359 -26.62 13.07 22.46
N ASP A 360 -27.14 12.81 23.67
CA ASP A 360 -26.42 12.06 24.71
C ASP A 360 -26.00 10.67 24.20
N GLU A 361 -26.93 9.97 23.56
CA GLU A 361 -26.67 8.67 22.91
C GLU A 361 -25.51 8.76 21.91
N TRP A 362 -25.46 9.82 21.09
CA TRP A 362 -24.38 9.99 20.14
C TRP A 362 -23.04 10.19 20.86
N ARG A 363 -22.98 11.05 21.89
CA ARG A 363 -21.75 11.27 22.65
C ARG A 363 -21.27 9.99 23.32
N GLU A 364 -22.18 9.23 23.93
CA GLU A 364 -21.81 7.93 24.50
C GLU A 364 -21.20 7.01 23.45
N ASN A 365 -21.68 7.08 22.20
CA ASN A 365 -21.24 6.24 21.09
C ASN A 365 -19.98 6.73 20.35
N HIS A 366 -19.63 8.01 20.38
CA HIS A 366 -18.56 8.58 19.53
C HIS A 366 -17.53 9.42 20.31
N LEU A 367 -17.79 9.80 21.57
CA LEU A 367 -16.82 10.55 22.36
C LEU A 367 -15.53 9.74 22.58
N SER A 368 -15.62 8.41 22.67
CA SER A 368 -14.45 7.51 22.68
C SER A 368 -13.52 7.73 21.48
N ASP A 369 -14.07 8.15 20.36
CA ASP A 369 -13.39 8.22 19.06
C ASP A 369 -12.75 9.60 18.84
N GLN A 370 -13.02 10.55 19.71
CA GLN A 370 -12.67 11.97 19.55
C GLN A 370 -12.21 12.64 20.84
N ALA A 371 -12.10 11.88 21.95
CA ALA A 371 -11.99 12.39 23.32
C ALA A 371 -10.83 13.38 23.52
N LEU A 372 -9.65 13.10 22.96
CA LEU A 372 -8.48 13.97 23.16
C LEU A 372 -8.69 15.34 22.51
N GLY A 373 -9.16 15.36 21.27
CA GLY A 373 -9.35 16.60 20.52
C GLY A 373 -10.41 17.52 21.15
N LEU A 374 -11.46 16.94 21.75
CA LEU A 374 -12.53 17.71 22.41
C LEU A 374 -12.07 18.40 23.70
N MET A 375 -11.04 17.87 24.36
CA MET A 375 -10.60 18.34 25.68
C MET A 375 -9.47 19.38 25.62
N HIS A 376 -8.93 19.69 24.44
CA HIS A 376 -7.81 20.66 24.32
C HIS A 376 -8.15 22.05 24.85
N GLY A 377 -9.43 22.45 24.87
CA GLY A 377 -9.90 23.70 25.47
C GLY A 377 -10.30 23.59 26.95
N TRP A 378 -9.84 22.57 27.69
CA TRP A 378 -10.24 22.30 29.08
C TRP A 378 -10.24 23.53 30.01
N LEU A 379 -9.27 24.42 29.84
CA LEU A 379 -9.12 25.65 30.65
C LEU A 379 -10.07 26.78 30.24
N LEU A 380 -10.68 26.69 29.06
CA LEU A 380 -11.71 27.61 28.57
C LEU A 380 -13.12 27.14 28.93
N MET A 381 -13.29 25.87 29.29
CA MET A 381 -14.58 25.26 29.62
C MET A 381 -15.08 25.68 30.99
N ASP A 382 -16.38 25.95 31.08
CA ASP A 382 -17.13 26.04 32.32
C ASP A 382 -17.50 24.64 32.86
N GLU A 383 -18.08 24.61 34.07
CA GLU A 383 -18.49 23.37 34.73
C GLU A 383 -19.53 22.59 33.92
N ARG A 384 -20.48 23.31 33.30
CA ARG A 384 -21.54 22.70 32.47
C ARG A 384 -20.93 21.95 31.28
N SER A 385 -20.01 22.58 30.57
CA SER A 385 -19.33 22.01 29.39
C SER A 385 -18.47 20.80 29.76
N ARG A 386 -17.71 20.88 30.87
CA ARG A 386 -16.95 19.74 31.40
C ARG A 386 -17.86 18.56 31.76
N LYS A 387 -19.04 18.84 32.34
CA LYS A 387 -20.04 17.81 32.67
C LYS A 387 -20.65 17.19 31.41
N THR A 388 -20.96 17.98 30.38
CA THR A 388 -21.47 17.49 29.09
C THR A 388 -20.52 16.50 28.42
N LEU A 389 -19.21 16.69 28.57
CA LEU A 389 -18.21 15.79 28.00
C LEU A 389 -17.83 14.61 28.93
N ASN A 390 -18.31 14.57 30.18
CA ASN A 390 -18.13 13.44 31.10
C ASN A 390 -19.30 12.46 31.02
N VAL A 391 -19.49 11.83 29.85
CA VAL A 391 -20.68 11.01 29.54
C VAL A 391 -20.70 9.63 30.17
N PHE A 392 -19.54 9.04 30.45
CA PHE A 392 -19.45 7.67 30.97
C PHE A 392 -19.52 7.66 32.49
N GLN A 393 -20.73 7.47 33.04
CA GLN A 393 -20.99 7.54 34.48
C GLN A 393 -21.52 6.23 35.08
N THR A 394 -21.88 5.24 34.24
CA THR A 394 -22.39 3.96 34.76
C THR A 394 -21.25 3.01 35.17
N PRO A 395 -21.41 2.23 36.26
CA PRO A 395 -20.39 1.28 36.70
C PRO A 395 -19.98 0.29 35.59
N GLY A 396 -18.68 0.08 35.42
CA GLY A 396 -18.10 -0.84 34.42
C GLY A 396 -18.21 -0.38 32.96
N GLN A 397 -18.77 0.79 32.65
CA GLN A 397 -18.82 1.32 31.28
C GLN A 397 -17.45 1.75 30.78
N LEU A 398 -16.65 2.40 31.64
CA LEU A 398 -15.28 2.81 31.32
C LEU A 398 -14.38 1.61 31.01
N ASP A 399 -14.46 0.55 31.83
CA ASP A 399 -13.70 -0.68 31.64
C ASP A 399 -14.04 -1.35 30.30
N ARG A 400 -15.33 -1.50 29.97
CA ARG A 400 -15.75 -2.08 28.67
C ARG A 400 -15.28 -1.28 27.46
N ILE A 401 -15.12 0.03 27.58
CA ILE A 401 -14.58 0.86 26.49
C ILE A 401 -13.05 0.69 26.41
N ALA A 402 -12.35 0.70 27.55
CA ALA A 402 -10.91 0.47 27.61
C ALA A 402 -10.52 -0.94 27.12
N GLU A 403 -11.35 -1.95 27.36
CA GLU A 403 -11.22 -3.32 26.84
C GLU A 403 -11.66 -3.46 25.37
N GLY A 404 -12.18 -2.39 24.77
CA GLY A 404 -12.64 -2.35 23.39
C GLY A 404 -14.02 -2.99 23.15
N GLU A 405 -14.61 -3.67 24.13
CA GLU A 405 -15.92 -4.35 24.00
C GLU A 405 -17.03 -3.42 23.49
N ALA A 406 -17.12 -2.21 24.05
CA ALA A 406 -18.12 -1.24 23.64
C ALA A 406 -17.85 -0.70 22.23
N PHE A 407 -16.58 -0.61 21.83
CA PHE A 407 -16.19 -0.18 20.49
C PHE A 407 -16.62 -1.23 19.45
N TYR A 408 -16.43 -2.53 19.73
CA TYR A 408 -16.85 -3.60 18.83
C TYR A 408 -18.36 -3.86 18.84
N GLY A 409 -19.04 -3.65 19.97
CA GLY A 409 -20.48 -3.84 20.10
C GLY A 409 -21.33 -2.75 19.43
N ARG A 410 -20.77 -1.54 19.23
CA ARG A 410 -21.42 -0.42 18.50
C ARG A 410 -21.37 -0.57 17.00
N ALA A 411 -20.37 -1.28 16.50
CA ALA A 411 -20.41 -1.76 15.14
C ALA A 411 -21.61 -2.73 15.06
N ARG A 412 -22.60 -2.40 14.22
CA ARG A 412 -23.96 -2.95 14.17
C ARG A 412 -24.04 -4.50 14.07
N ALA A 413 -25.23 -5.08 14.07
CA ALA A 413 -25.47 -6.54 14.04
C ALA A 413 -24.78 -7.33 12.90
N ASP A 414 -24.20 -6.65 11.90
CA ASP A 414 -23.39 -7.17 10.81
C ASP A 414 -21.86 -7.02 11.01
N ALA A 415 -21.37 -6.42 12.10
CA ALA A 415 -19.98 -6.05 12.40
C ALA A 415 -18.94 -7.17 12.54
N SER A 416 -19.25 -8.37 12.07
CA SER A 416 -18.29 -9.45 11.87
C SER A 416 -17.03 -9.01 11.10
N TRP A 417 -17.12 -7.93 10.31
CA TRP A 417 -16.01 -7.31 9.57
C TRP A 417 -15.05 -6.48 10.43
N LEU A 418 -15.42 -6.06 11.65
CA LEU A 418 -14.58 -5.23 12.52
C LEU A 418 -13.92 -6.01 13.67
N ILE A 419 -14.26 -7.30 13.82
CA ILE A 419 -13.78 -8.12 14.94
C ILE A 419 -12.24 -8.11 14.98
N PRO A 420 -11.64 -7.64 16.08
CA PRO A 420 -10.20 -7.67 16.24
C PRO A 420 -9.71 -9.11 16.33
N THR A 421 -8.55 -9.36 15.75
CA THR A 421 -7.97 -10.71 15.74
C THR A 421 -6.47 -10.62 15.92
N PHE A 422 -5.90 -11.56 16.68
CA PHE A 422 -4.47 -11.81 16.60
C PHE A 422 -4.15 -12.33 15.20
N HIS A 423 -3.39 -11.55 14.46
CA HIS A 423 -2.90 -11.94 13.15
C HIS A 423 -1.49 -12.49 13.31
N VAL A 424 -1.25 -13.69 12.79
CA VAL A 424 0.07 -14.30 12.69
C VAL A 424 0.49 -14.23 11.23
N GLU A 425 1.59 -13.55 10.93
CA GLU A 425 2.10 -13.48 9.56
C GLU A 425 2.85 -14.78 9.24
N PRO A 426 2.45 -15.51 8.18
CA PRO A 426 2.93 -16.87 7.95
C PRO A 426 4.41 -16.97 7.57
N ALA A 427 5.02 -15.95 6.97
CA ALA A 427 6.42 -16.00 6.54
C ALA A 427 7.41 -15.80 7.70
N THR A 428 7.03 -14.98 8.68
CA THR A 428 7.87 -14.55 9.80
C THR A 428 7.48 -15.18 11.14
N GLY A 429 6.26 -15.70 11.26
CA GLY A 429 5.69 -16.21 12.51
C GLY A 429 5.38 -15.13 13.54
N LYS A 430 5.60 -13.84 13.22
CA LYS A 430 5.31 -12.73 14.13
C LYS A 430 3.82 -12.50 14.23
N SER A 431 3.37 -11.99 15.36
CA SER A 431 1.97 -11.71 15.59
C SER A 431 1.71 -10.33 16.17
N ALA A 432 0.60 -9.74 15.77
CA ALA A 432 0.09 -8.52 16.36
C ALA A 432 -1.43 -8.57 16.51
N TRP A 433 -1.93 -7.77 17.43
CA TRP A 433 -3.35 -7.56 17.59
C TRP A 433 -3.81 -6.49 16.60
N LEU A 434 -4.74 -6.82 15.70
CA LEU A 434 -5.20 -5.92 14.63
C LEU A 434 -6.71 -5.69 14.73
N ALA A 435 -7.13 -4.44 14.94
CA ALA A 435 -8.49 -3.97 14.67
C ALA A 435 -8.56 -3.35 13.27
N GLY A 436 -9.72 -3.46 12.62
CA GLY A 436 -9.90 -2.90 11.28
C GLY A 436 -10.90 -3.67 10.44
N TRP A 437 -11.33 -3.02 9.35
CA TRP A 437 -12.26 -3.58 8.39
C TRP A 437 -11.67 -4.84 7.74
N ARG A 438 -12.44 -5.92 7.72
CA ARG A 438 -12.15 -7.10 6.93
C ARG A 438 -12.51 -6.78 5.48
N GLY A 439 -11.48 -6.57 4.67
CA GLY A 439 -11.60 -6.49 3.22
C GLY A 439 -11.03 -7.74 2.56
N PHE A 440 -11.19 -7.81 1.25
CA PHE A 440 -10.37 -8.65 0.40
C PHE A 440 -9.54 -7.74 -0.48
N ARG A 441 -8.22 -7.85 -0.39
CA ARG A 441 -7.30 -7.19 -1.32
C ARG A 441 -6.39 -8.26 -1.90
N HIS A 442 -6.24 -8.26 -3.21
CA HIS A 442 -5.42 -9.25 -3.92
C HIS A 442 -5.84 -10.71 -3.65
N GLY A 443 -7.15 -10.96 -3.54
CA GLY A 443 -7.71 -12.31 -3.30
C GLY A 443 -7.54 -12.84 -1.87
N SER A 444 -6.91 -12.08 -0.97
CA SER A 444 -6.64 -12.48 0.41
C SER A 444 -7.37 -11.60 1.44
N PRO A 445 -7.74 -12.15 2.61
CA PRO A 445 -8.28 -11.36 3.71
C PRO A 445 -7.29 -10.28 4.12
N MET A 446 -7.77 -9.04 4.14
CA MET A 446 -7.03 -7.87 4.58
C MET A 446 -7.71 -7.28 5.81
N LYS A 447 -6.89 -6.75 6.72
CA LYS A 447 -7.26 -5.77 7.72
C LYS A 447 -6.86 -4.39 7.21
N GLY A 448 -7.87 -3.59 6.87
CA GLY A 448 -7.71 -2.20 6.45
C GLY A 448 -8.05 -1.23 7.58
N ASP A 449 -7.55 0.00 7.45
CA ASP A 449 -7.87 1.14 8.34
C ASP A 449 -7.44 0.93 9.80
N MET A 450 -6.45 0.06 10.02
CA MET A 450 -6.06 -0.37 11.37
C MET A 450 -5.47 0.78 12.19
N THR A 451 -4.89 1.78 11.52
CA THR A 451 -4.34 2.98 12.16
C THR A 451 -5.41 3.75 12.93
N ALA A 452 -6.57 4.01 12.32
CA ALA A 452 -7.68 4.72 12.95
C ALA A 452 -8.23 3.93 14.16
N PHE A 453 -8.49 2.64 13.98
CA PHE A 453 -9.09 1.81 15.02
C PHE A 453 -8.18 1.56 16.22
N ASN A 454 -6.91 1.22 15.97
CA ASN A 454 -5.95 1.04 17.07
C ASN A 454 -5.69 2.37 17.78
N MET A 455 -5.66 3.49 17.07
CA MET A 455 -5.55 4.83 17.68
C MET A 455 -6.74 5.14 18.60
N GLN A 456 -7.98 4.86 18.16
CA GLN A 456 -9.20 5.10 18.96
C GLN A 456 -9.20 4.32 20.28
N LEU A 457 -8.70 3.09 20.27
CA LEU A 457 -8.60 2.26 21.48
C LEU A 457 -7.55 2.77 22.47
N LEU A 458 -6.53 3.49 22.00
CA LEU A 458 -5.48 4.08 22.83
C LEU A 458 -5.87 5.47 23.35
N GLN A 459 -6.53 6.29 22.53
CA GLN A 459 -6.78 7.69 22.87
C GLN A 459 -7.75 7.84 24.04
N PHE A 460 -8.76 6.97 24.15
CA PHE A 460 -9.80 7.12 25.16
C PHE A 460 -9.23 6.95 26.57
N PRO A 461 -8.49 5.88 26.89
CA PRO A 461 -7.83 5.75 28.19
C PRO A 461 -6.88 6.91 28.51
N LEU A 462 -6.11 7.40 27.53
CA LEU A 462 -5.26 8.59 27.74
C LEU A 462 -6.11 9.82 28.11
N ALA A 463 -7.22 10.06 27.42
CA ALA A 463 -8.11 11.17 27.72
C ALA A 463 -8.72 11.05 29.14
N GLN A 464 -9.11 9.83 29.54
CA GLN A 464 -9.64 9.57 30.89
C GLN A 464 -8.61 9.83 31.98
N GLY A 465 -7.37 9.37 31.79
CA GLY A 465 -6.27 9.65 32.70
C GLY A 465 -5.96 11.14 32.79
N LYS A 466 -5.68 11.77 31.64
CA LYS A 466 -5.20 13.15 31.55
C LYS A 466 -6.23 14.19 32.02
N TRP A 467 -7.50 14.09 31.60
CA TRP A 467 -8.48 15.15 31.84
C TRP A 467 -9.38 14.90 33.05
N PHE A 468 -9.67 13.63 33.34
CA PHE A 468 -10.54 13.26 34.46
C PHE A 468 -9.77 12.68 35.66
N GLY A 469 -8.44 12.55 35.57
CA GLY A 469 -7.60 12.00 36.64
C GLY A 469 -7.76 10.49 36.84
N ARG A 470 -8.36 9.77 35.89
CA ARG A 470 -8.67 8.33 35.98
C ARG A 470 -7.48 7.47 35.54
N TRP A 471 -6.31 7.73 36.11
CA TRP A 471 -5.07 6.98 35.78
C TRP A 471 -5.13 5.52 36.25
N ASP A 472 -5.96 5.23 37.25
CA ASP A 472 -6.27 3.87 37.70
C ASP A 472 -6.88 3.00 36.58
N LEU A 473 -7.67 3.60 35.67
CA LEU A 473 -8.20 2.90 34.49
C LEU A 473 -7.06 2.48 33.56
N VAL A 474 -6.10 3.38 33.33
CA VAL A 474 -4.94 3.11 32.48
C VAL A 474 -4.06 2.03 33.09
N GLU A 475 -3.77 2.12 34.39
CA GLU A 475 -2.96 1.13 35.10
C GLU A 475 -3.58 -0.27 35.06
N ARG A 476 -4.88 -0.38 35.33
CA ARG A 476 -5.59 -1.68 35.31
C ARG A 476 -5.60 -2.32 33.92
N HIS A 477 -5.63 -1.51 32.85
CA HIS A 477 -5.71 -1.98 31.47
C HIS A 477 -4.38 -1.91 30.70
N TRP A 478 -3.26 -1.63 31.37
CA TRP A 478 -1.98 -1.34 30.70
C TRP A 478 -1.53 -2.45 29.74
N ASN A 479 -1.66 -3.72 30.15
CA ASN A 479 -1.33 -4.86 29.29
C ASN A 479 -2.13 -4.85 27.98
N ARG A 480 -3.42 -4.51 28.06
CA ARG A 480 -4.32 -4.48 26.91
C ARG A 480 -3.99 -3.32 25.97
N LEU A 481 -3.61 -2.17 26.50
CA LEU A 481 -3.16 -1.03 25.70
C LEU A 481 -1.85 -1.35 24.93
N ARG A 482 -0.93 -2.08 25.55
CA ARG A 482 0.28 -2.59 24.87
C ARG A 482 -0.07 -3.56 23.74
N GLU A 483 -1.06 -4.43 23.94
CA GLU A 483 -1.56 -5.30 22.87
C GLU A 483 -2.12 -4.48 21.70
N TYR A 484 -2.97 -3.48 21.94
CA TYR A 484 -3.48 -2.61 20.87
C TYR A 484 -2.37 -1.91 20.10
N TYR A 485 -1.32 -1.47 20.80
CA TYR A 485 -0.21 -0.81 20.16
C TYR A 485 0.67 -1.76 19.33
N SER A 486 0.61 -3.07 19.53
CA SER A 486 1.44 -4.05 18.79
C SER A 486 1.27 -4.00 17.27
N ALA A 487 0.14 -3.52 16.75
CA ALA A 487 -0.09 -3.30 15.31
C ALA A 487 0.89 -2.29 14.68
N VAL A 488 1.30 -1.30 15.47
CA VAL A 488 2.08 -0.13 15.03
C VAL A 488 3.50 -0.52 14.60
N PRO A 489 4.31 -1.21 15.44
CA PRO A 489 5.62 -1.69 15.01
C PRO A 489 5.53 -2.89 14.04
N PHE A 490 4.41 -3.62 14.02
CA PHE A 490 4.17 -4.74 13.10
C PHE A 490 4.02 -4.30 11.63
N CYS A 491 3.38 -3.16 11.39
CA CYS A 491 3.05 -2.65 10.06
C CYS A 491 4.09 -1.64 9.50
N GLN A 492 5.36 -1.73 9.91
CA GLN A 492 6.41 -0.85 9.40
C GLN A 492 6.99 -1.37 8.08
N THR A 493 7.36 -0.46 7.18
CA THR A 493 8.05 -0.80 5.92
C THR A 493 9.43 -0.17 5.86
N TRP A 494 10.41 -0.85 5.26
CA TRP A 494 11.77 -0.30 5.15
C TRP A 494 11.91 0.77 4.05
N ARG A 495 11.34 0.53 2.86
CA ARG A 495 11.48 1.38 1.67
C ARG A 495 10.79 2.75 1.78
N ALA A 496 9.68 2.78 2.51
CA ALA A 496 8.94 3.96 2.90
C ALA A 496 8.61 3.85 4.41
N PRO A 497 9.53 4.27 5.31
CA PRO A 497 9.34 4.13 6.74
C PRO A 497 8.05 4.77 7.26
N GLY A 498 7.36 4.13 8.21
CA GLY A 498 6.08 4.61 8.72
C GLY A 498 5.06 3.49 8.89
N MET A 499 4.02 3.76 9.67
CA MET A 499 2.95 2.80 9.94
C MET A 499 2.05 2.68 8.71
N ASN A 500 2.04 1.48 8.13
CA ASN A 500 1.16 1.15 7.03
C ASN A 500 -0.29 0.98 7.48
N CYS A 501 -1.23 1.41 6.64
CA CYS A 501 -2.66 1.42 6.99
C CYS A 501 -3.35 0.05 6.84
N THR A 502 -2.65 -0.91 6.24
CA THR A 502 -3.14 -2.26 5.95
C THR A 502 -2.15 -3.32 6.40
N ASN A 503 -2.61 -4.53 6.71
CA ASN A 503 -1.72 -5.67 6.97
C ASN A 503 -1.22 -6.33 5.67
N THR A 504 -1.84 -6.00 4.53
CA THR A 504 -1.47 -6.50 3.20
C THR A 504 -1.36 -5.34 2.20
N GLY A 505 -0.30 -5.28 1.40
CA GLY A 505 -0.01 -4.14 0.51
C GLY A 505 0.50 -2.90 1.26
N ILE A 506 0.97 -1.88 0.54
CA ILE A 506 1.41 -0.58 1.05
C ILE A 506 0.34 0.47 0.74
N ILE A 507 -0.02 1.23 1.76
CA ILE A 507 -0.76 2.49 1.72
C ILE A 507 -0.20 3.38 2.84
N LEU A 508 0.59 4.37 2.45
CA LEU A 508 1.07 5.48 3.28
C LEU A 508 0.59 6.78 2.63
N SER A 509 -0.71 6.97 2.69
CA SER A 509 -1.42 8.08 2.08
C SER A 509 -2.74 8.26 2.81
N SER A 510 -3.48 9.31 2.45
CA SER A 510 -4.80 9.55 3.01
C SER A 510 -4.79 9.84 4.52
N ASP A 511 -5.98 9.89 5.05
CA ASP A 511 -6.39 10.11 6.43
C ASP A 511 -5.82 9.06 7.41
N MET A 512 -5.75 7.82 6.97
CA MET A 512 -5.17 6.75 7.80
C MET A 512 -3.70 6.97 8.20
N TYR A 513 -2.91 7.73 7.42
CA TYR A 513 -1.50 7.96 7.70
C TYR A 513 -1.28 8.77 8.99
N GLY A 514 -2.07 9.84 9.19
CA GLY A 514 -1.98 10.71 10.36
C GLY A 514 -2.45 10.02 11.64
N ASP A 515 -3.47 9.16 11.55
CA ASP A 515 -3.92 8.34 12.69
C ASP A 515 -2.77 7.46 13.22
N GLY A 516 -1.95 6.91 12.32
CA GLY A 516 -0.75 6.15 12.68
C GLY A 516 0.29 6.99 13.43
N PHE A 517 0.47 8.27 13.07
CA PHE A 517 1.35 9.18 13.81
C PHE A 517 0.86 9.41 15.25
N ARG A 518 -0.45 9.56 15.42
CA ARG A 518 -1.07 9.77 16.74
C ARG A 518 -0.93 8.56 17.66
N CYS A 519 -0.96 7.34 17.11
CA CYS A 519 -0.65 6.14 17.91
C CYS A 519 0.68 6.28 18.64
N TYR A 520 1.73 6.78 17.97
CA TYR A 520 3.03 6.99 18.64
C TYR A 520 2.96 8.06 19.72
N SER A 521 2.32 9.20 19.42
CA SER A 521 2.16 10.31 20.37
C SER A 521 1.41 9.88 21.64
N ILE A 522 0.29 9.18 21.46
CA ILE A 522 -0.54 8.66 22.55
C ILE A 522 0.24 7.64 23.37
N MET A 523 0.89 6.67 22.70
CA MET A 523 1.62 5.63 23.41
C MET A 523 2.86 6.17 24.13
N TYR A 524 3.56 7.15 23.55
CA TYR A 524 4.67 7.83 24.21
C TYR A 524 4.23 8.42 25.56
N ARG A 525 3.11 9.15 25.59
CA ARG A 525 2.59 9.77 26.83
C ARG A 525 2.06 8.74 27.82
N LEU A 526 1.36 7.70 27.35
CA LEU A 526 0.92 6.61 28.21
C LEU A 526 2.12 5.89 28.85
N ALA A 527 3.16 5.59 28.06
CA ALA A 527 4.37 4.95 28.54
C ALA A 527 5.13 5.81 29.56
N GLN A 528 5.22 7.12 29.34
CA GLN A 528 5.78 8.06 30.32
C GLN A 528 5.00 8.03 31.64
N ALA A 529 3.66 8.11 31.59
CA ALA A 529 2.82 8.05 32.77
C ALA A 529 2.94 6.71 33.53
N MET A 530 3.13 5.61 32.80
CA MET A 530 3.32 4.27 33.36
C MET A 530 4.78 3.95 33.71
N LYS A 531 5.72 4.85 33.43
CA LYS A 531 7.17 4.69 33.63
C LYS A 531 7.74 3.48 32.86
N ASP A 532 7.20 3.19 31.68
CA ASP A 532 7.69 2.16 30.76
C ASP A 532 8.69 2.76 29.77
N GLU A 533 9.96 2.88 30.20
CA GLU A 533 11.01 3.53 29.42
C GLU A 533 11.29 2.86 28.06
N GLU A 534 11.06 1.54 27.95
CA GLU A 534 11.28 0.82 26.69
C GLU A 534 10.24 1.19 25.65
N LEU A 535 8.97 1.21 26.06
CA LEU A 535 7.88 1.57 25.17
C LEU A 535 7.88 3.07 24.84
N GLU A 536 8.26 3.92 25.79
CA GLU A 536 8.50 5.34 25.57
C GLU A 536 9.55 5.56 24.46
N ASP A 537 10.73 4.94 24.59
CA ASP A 537 11.80 5.04 23.61
C ASP A 537 11.37 4.51 22.23
N ASN A 538 10.62 3.40 22.21
CA ASN A 538 10.14 2.80 20.97
C ASN A 538 9.12 3.69 20.25
N ALA A 539 8.15 4.24 20.99
CA ALA A 539 7.15 5.14 20.44
C ALA A 539 7.78 6.41 19.87
N LEU A 540 8.73 7.02 20.59
CA LEU A 540 9.44 8.21 20.11
C LEU A 540 10.29 7.92 18.86
N TYR A 541 10.97 6.78 18.82
CA TYR A 541 11.74 6.32 17.67
C TYR A 541 10.86 6.13 16.42
N LEU A 542 9.71 5.47 16.55
CA LEU A 542 8.80 5.27 15.42
C LEU A 542 8.14 6.58 14.98
N ALA A 543 7.82 7.48 15.92
CA ALA A 543 7.36 8.82 15.61
C ALA A 543 8.39 9.58 14.76
N ALA A 544 9.67 9.58 15.17
CA ALA A 544 10.75 10.24 14.42
C ALA A 544 10.92 9.67 13.01
N LYS A 545 10.79 8.35 12.85
CA LYS A 545 10.82 7.69 11.53
C LYS A 545 9.67 8.15 10.65
N GLN A 546 8.45 8.20 11.17
CA GLN A 546 7.30 8.65 10.40
C GLN A 546 7.39 10.16 10.09
N THR A 547 7.93 10.97 11.01
CA THR A 547 8.23 12.39 10.73
C THR A 547 9.17 12.54 9.54
N ALA A 548 10.25 11.77 9.46
CA ALA A 548 11.15 11.82 8.31
C ALA A 548 10.42 11.49 6.99
N SER A 549 9.54 10.48 6.98
CA SER A 549 8.71 10.17 5.81
C SER A 549 7.72 11.27 5.48
N THR A 550 7.07 11.89 6.49
CA THR A 550 6.16 13.01 6.26
C THR A 550 6.92 14.20 5.65
N THR A 551 8.13 14.50 6.13
CA THR A 551 8.98 15.54 5.52
C THR A 551 9.37 15.21 4.09
N ALA A 552 9.53 13.93 3.75
CA ALA A 552 9.78 13.48 2.39
C ALA A 552 8.57 13.71 1.48
N LEU A 553 7.36 13.34 1.95
CA LEU A 553 6.12 13.38 1.17
C LEU A 553 5.60 14.79 0.92
N LEU A 554 5.90 15.73 1.81
CA LEU A 554 5.55 17.14 1.64
C LEU A 554 6.65 17.96 0.95
N ASN A 555 7.72 17.30 0.48
CA ASN A 555 8.80 17.94 -0.24
C ASN A 555 8.33 18.39 -1.64
N PRO A 556 8.67 19.61 -2.10
CA PRO A 556 8.28 20.12 -3.43
C PRO A 556 8.74 19.25 -4.63
N ASN A 557 9.69 18.35 -4.41
CA ASN A 557 10.17 17.42 -5.44
C ASN A 557 9.24 16.22 -5.68
N ILE A 558 8.28 15.93 -4.79
CA ILE A 558 7.40 14.76 -4.92
C ILE A 558 6.59 14.77 -6.24
N PRO A 559 5.94 15.87 -6.64
CA PRO A 559 5.30 15.98 -7.96
C PRO A 559 6.27 15.80 -9.13
N VAL A 560 7.52 16.25 -9.00
CA VAL A 560 8.54 16.11 -10.05
C VAL A 560 8.95 14.64 -10.21
N VAL A 561 9.16 13.94 -9.09
CA VAL A 561 9.48 12.51 -9.09
C VAL A 561 8.32 11.68 -9.62
N ALA A 562 7.09 11.96 -9.20
CA ALA A 562 5.91 11.22 -9.69
C ALA A 562 5.78 11.32 -11.22
N ARG A 563 5.88 12.53 -11.78
CA ARG A 563 5.84 12.75 -13.25
C ARG A 563 7.01 12.09 -13.99
N HIS A 564 8.16 11.94 -13.34
CA HIS A 564 9.32 11.25 -13.92
C HIS A 564 9.12 9.72 -13.99
N LEU A 565 8.31 9.17 -13.07
CA LEU A 565 8.07 7.73 -12.95
C LEU A 565 6.84 7.26 -13.74
N HIS A 566 5.77 8.06 -13.72
CA HIS A 566 4.45 7.67 -14.20
C HIS A 566 4.09 8.41 -15.49
N ASN A 567 3.69 7.65 -16.53
CA ASN A 567 3.19 8.18 -17.80
C ASN A 567 1.69 7.87 -18.05
N THR A 568 0.99 7.44 -17.00
CA THR A 568 -0.43 7.10 -17.04
C THR A 568 -1.25 8.39 -17.20
N GLY A 569 -1.68 8.67 -18.43
CA GLY A 569 -2.51 9.82 -18.87
C GLY A 569 -3.87 10.06 -18.20
N GLY A 570 -4.09 9.62 -16.96
CA GLY A 570 -5.33 9.85 -16.18
C GLY A 570 -5.24 11.10 -15.30
N LYS A 571 -6.16 11.23 -14.33
CA LYS A 571 -6.21 12.27 -13.26
C LYS A 571 -4.93 12.44 -12.40
N GLU A 572 -3.87 11.72 -12.79
CA GLU A 572 -2.53 11.65 -12.22
C GLU A 572 -1.48 12.36 -13.12
N VAL A 573 -1.89 12.96 -14.25
CA VAL A 573 -1.04 13.82 -15.09
C VAL A 573 -1.37 15.29 -14.80
N PRO A 574 -0.49 16.02 -14.11
CA PRO A 574 -0.65 17.44 -13.93
C PRO A 574 -0.32 18.16 -15.24
N ASP A 575 -1.32 18.80 -15.84
CA ASP A 575 -1.11 20.03 -16.59
C ASP A 575 -0.67 21.13 -15.59
N GLY A 576 0.60 21.09 -15.18
CA GLY A 576 1.25 22.18 -14.43
C GLY A 576 0.69 22.47 -13.03
N ASP A 577 1.59 22.47 -12.04
CA ASP A 577 1.48 23.25 -10.80
C ASP A 577 0.15 23.20 -10.04
N GLY A 578 -0.19 22.05 -9.42
CA GLY A 578 -0.97 22.03 -8.18
C GLY A 578 -2.03 20.93 -8.04
N GLY A 579 -2.20 20.47 -6.81
CA GLY A 579 -2.97 19.27 -6.46
C GLY A 579 -2.16 18.50 -5.42
N TRP A 580 -2.26 18.90 -4.14
CA TRP A 580 -1.36 18.42 -3.09
C TRP A 580 -1.89 17.18 -2.35
N HIS A 581 -2.49 16.22 -3.05
CA HIS A 581 -2.69 14.89 -2.49
C HIS A 581 -1.49 14.03 -2.85
N PHE A 582 -0.67 13.69 -1.86
CA PHE A 582 0.50 12.85 -2.04
C PHE A 582 0.43 11.63 -1.16
N GLY A 583 1.10 10.59 -1.62
CA GLY A 583 1.26 9.41 -0.82
C GLY A 583 2.16 8.40 -1.47
N VAL A 584 2.27 7.27 -0.79
CA VAL A 584 2.92 6.08 -1.31
C VAL A 584 1.94 4.93 -1.22
N ASP A 585 1.84 4.14 -2.29
CA ASP A 585 1.10 2.89 -2.27
C ASP A 585 1.96 1.75 -2.86
N ASN A 586 1.30 0.70 -3.37
CA ASN A 586 1.98 -0.42 -4.00
C ASN A 586 2.80 -0.05 -5.24
N ARG A 587 2.50 1.10 -5.82
CA ARG A 587 2.91 1.57 -7.14
C ARG A 587 4.00 2.63 -7.06
N GLY A 588 4.23 3.15 -5.85
CA GLY A 588 5.24 4.15 -5.58
C GLY A 588 4.64 5.43 -5.05
N ILE A 589 5.42 6.49 -5.18
CA ILE A 589 5.01 7.86 -4.92
C ILE A 589 4.01 8.29 -5.98
N PHE A 590 2.83 8.75 -5.55
CA PHE A 590 1.82 9.29 -6.45
C PHE A 590 1.37 10.67 -6.00
N THR A 591 0.80 11.42 -6.94
CA THR A 591 0.19 12.74 -6.72
C THR A 591 -1.19 12.78 -7.37
N LEU A 592 -2.22 13.34 -6.72
CA LEU A 592 -3.54 13.55 -7.32
C LEU A 592 -3.89 15.04 -7.40
N ASP A 593 -4.53 15.42 -8.50
CA ASP A 593 -5.02 16.79 -8.70
C ASP A 593 -6.25 17.11 -7.82
N TRP A 594 -6.41 18.39 -7.48
CA TRP A 594 -7.65 18.88 -6.87
C TRP A 594 -8.69 19.13 -7.94
N GLU A 595 -9.92 18.68 -7.68
CA GLU A 595 -11.05 18.81 -8.61
C GLU A 595 -12.07 19.80 -8.01
N PRO A 596 -11.85 21.13 -8.09
CA PRO A 596 -12.73 22.13 -7.48
C PRO A 596 -14.17 22.04 -7.99
N GLU A 597 -14.35 21.67 -9.26
CA GLU A 597 -15.64 21.59 -9.92
C GLU A 597 -16.40 20.28 -9.62
N ASN A 598 -15.74 19.26 -9.06
CA ASN A 598 -16.38 17.99 -8.74
C ASN A 598 -16.99 18.05 -7.32
N PRO A 599 -18.33 18.02 -7.17
CA PRO A 599 -18.98 18.08 -5.86
C PRO A 599 -18.70 16.85 -4.98
N ASN A 600 -18.24 15.74 -5.57
CA ASN A 600 -17.86 14.53 -4.84
C ASN A 600 -16.37 14.48 -4.49
N ALA A 601 -15.56 15.41 -5.02
CA ALA A 601 -14.14 15.44 -4.71
C ALA A 601 -13.90 15.93 -3.27
N TRP A 602 -13.00 15.24 -2.59
CA TRP A 602 -12.62 15.54 -1.21
C TRP A 602 -11.84 16.85 -1.07
N ASN A 603 -10.98 17.20 -2.05
CA ASN A 603 -10.12 18.40 -2.09
C ASN A 603 -9.44 18.68 -0.73
N ALA A 604 -8.71 17.69 -0.23
CA ALA A 604 -8.19 17.63 1.14
C ALA A 604 -6.67 17.82 1.22
N PRO A 605 -6.14 19.04 1.46
CA PRO A 605 -4.69 19.27 1.58
C PRO A 605 -4.09 18.62 2.83
N TRP A 606 -4.88 18.46 3.90
CA TRP A 606 -4.44 17.94 5.19
C TRP A 606 -4.87 16.50 5.40
N GLN A 607 -5.10 15.77 4.30
CA GLN A 607 -5.54 14.38 4.40
C GLN A 607 -4.52 13.54 5.17
N LEU A 608 -3.21 13.75 4.99
CA LEU A 608 -2.18 13.05 5.78
C LEU A 608 -2.27 13.29 7.31
N ALA A 609 -3.07 14.25 7.79
CA ALA A 609 -3.27 14.52 9.21
C ALA A 609 -4.32 13.61 9.88
N GLY A 610 -5.28 13.07 9.13
CA GLY A 610 -6.11 11.91 9.51
C GLY A 610 -7.62 12.05 9.73
N CYS A 611 -8.30 10.92 10.00
CA CYS A 611 -9.75 10.74 9.87
C CYS A 611 -10.58 11.41 10.96
N VAL A 612 -10.07 11.41 12.19
CA VAL A 612 -10.84 11.77 13.39
C VAL A 612 -10.02 12.70 14.29
N SER A 613 -10.64 13.82 14.65
CA SER A 613 -10.28 14.77 15.72
C SER A 613 -8.81 15.13 15.90
N TYR A 614 -8.48 16.34 15.45
CA TYR A 614 -7.14 16.85 15.24
C TYR A 614 -6.36 17.23 16.50
N ASP A 615 -5.33 16.47 16.81
CA ASP A 615 -4.36 16.76 17.86
C ASP A 615 -3.29 17.75 17.34
N HIS A 616 -2.67 18.52 18.25
CA HIS A 616 -1.59 19.43 17.88
C HIS A 616 -0.33 18.71 17.38
N PRO A 617 0.13 17.57 17.95
CA PRO A 617 1.42 16.97 17.62
C PRO A 617 1.73 16.83 16.12
N PHE A 618 0.76 16.40 15.29
CA PHE A 618 0.98 16.30 13.85
C PHE A 618 1.22 17.69 13.22
N PHE A 619 0.36 18.66 13.50
CA PHE A 619 0.49 20.02 12.97
C PHE A 619 1.71 20.77 13.54
N GLY A 620 2.05 20.54 14.81
CA GLY A 620 3.26 21.06 15.43
C GLY A 620 4.53 20.53 14.77
N MET A 621 4.55 19.25 14.40
CA MET A 621 5.62 18.66 13.59
C MET A 621 5.72 19.34 12.21
N LEU A 622 4.59 19.62 11.54
CA LEU A 622 4.59 20.34 10.26
C LEU A 622 5.14 21.77 10.39
N THR A 623 4.63 22.56 11.34
CA THR A 623 5.10 23.94 11.54
C THR A 623 6.57 24.00 11.96
N ARG A 624 7.08 22.95 12.63
CA ARG A 624 8.48 22.84 13.01
C ARG A 624 9.41 22.56 11.82
N PHE A 625 9.12 21.50 11.08
CA PHE A 625 10.04 20.98 10.07
C PHE A 625 9.80 21.54 8.66
N LEU A 626 8.55 21.93 8.36
CA LEU A 626 8.08 22.29 7.03
C LEU A 626 7.17 23.54 6.99
N PRO A 627 7.41 24.61 7.78
CA PRO A 627 6.47 25.73 7.87
C PRO A 627 6.18 26.38 6.50
N GLU A 628 7.19 26.47 5.63
CA GLU A 628 7.07 27.11 4.32
C GLU A 628 6.33 26.21 3.32
N SER A 629 6.62 24.90 3.31
CA SER A 629 5.90 23.93 2.46
C SER A 629 4.43 23.83 2.89
N THR A 630 4.18 23.84 4.20
CA THR A 630 2.84 23.88 4.78
C THR A 630 2.08 25.14 4.37
N LEU A 631 2.73 26.32 4.40
CA LEU A 631 2.12 27.56 3.93
C LEU A 631 1.89 27.56 2.41
N ALA A 632 2.81 27.01 1.61
CA ALA A 632 2.67 26.92 0.16
C ALA A 632 1.47 26.05 -0.24
N ILE A 633 1.27 24.91 0.43
CA ILE A 633 0.09 24.04 0.22
C ILE A 633 -1.20 24.80 0.52
N LEU A 634 -1.25 25.52 1.65
CA LEU A 634 -2.41 26.32 2.04
C LEU A 634 -2.73 27.42 1.02
N ASN A 635 -1.70 28.15 0.57
CA ASN A 635 -1.86 29.25 -0.39
C ASN A 635 -2.30 28.74 -1.76
N GLU A 636 -1.73 27.63 -2.23
CA GLU A 636 -2.14 27.01 -3.47
C GLU A 636 -3.58 26.51 -3.40
N GLN A 637 -4.03 26.03 -2.23
CA GLN A 637 -5.42 25.65 -1.98
C GLN A 637 -6.38 26.83 -2.11
N LYS A 638 -6.08 27.92 -1.41
CA LYS A 638 -6.87 29.15 -1.50
C LYS A 638 -6.95 29.65 -2.95
N ARG A 639 -5.85 29.52 -3.71
CA ARG A 639 -5.78 29.93 -5.12
C ARG A 639 -6.65 29.04 -6.03
N ARG A 640 -6.58 27.72 -5.89
CA ARG A 640 -7.30 26.75 -6.74
C ARG A 640 -8.76 26.57 -6.36
N VAL A 641 -9.10 26.79 -5.08
CA VAL A 641 -10.46 26.66 -4.55
C VAL A 641 -10.83 27.93 -3.78
N PRO A 642 -11.15 29.05 -4.46
CA PRO A 642 -11.45 30.32 -3.78
C PRO A 642 -12.62 30.24 -2.79
N GLY A 643 -13.60 29.37 -3.08
CA GLY A 643 -14.76 29.12 -2.21
C GLY A 643 -14.52 28.14 -1.05
N PHE A 644 -13.28 27.76 -0.75
CA PHE A 644 -12.95 26.70 0.22
C PHE A 644 -13.56 26.88 1.62
N PHE A 645 -13.74 28.13 2.07
CA PHE A 645 -14.35 28.48 3.36
C PHE A 645 -15.83 28.91 3.25
N LEU A 646 -16.47 28.76 2.10
CA LEU A 646 -17.85 29.20 1.90
C LEU A 646 -18.84 28.07 2.20
N PRO A 647 -20.00 28.35 2.84
CA PRO A 647 -20.98 27.33 3.19
C PRO A 647 -21.49 26.49 2.00
N ASP A 648 -21.64 27.07 0.82
CA ASP A 648 -22.09 26.39 -0.40
C ASP A 648 -21.10 25.34 -0.91
N TYR A 649 -19.80 25.57 -0.72
CA TYR A 649 -18.76 24.60 -0.99
C TYR A 649 -18.73 23.46 0.05
N LEU A 650 -18.91 23.80 1.33
CA LEU A 650 -18.83 22.86 2.45
C LEU A 650 -20.07 21.96 2.54
N VAL A 651 -21.26 22.49 2.27
CA VAL A 651 -22.54 21.74 2.29
C VAL A 651 -22.74 21.04 0.93
N SER A 652 -21.98 19.97 0.74
CA SER A 652 -21.93 19.18 -0.51
C SER A 652 -21.91 17.68 -0.20
N PRO A 653 -22.01 16.77 -1.19
CA PRO A 653 -21.87 15.32 -0.96
C PRO A 653 -20.59 14.92 -0.20
N ALA A 654 -19.52 15.70 -0.32
CA ALA A 654 -18.24 15.49 0.35
C ALA A 654 -18.09 16.28 1.68
N TYR A 655 -19.22 16.64 2.34
CA TYR A 655 -19.26 17.52 3.51
C TYR A 655 -18.24 17.16 4.60
N GLY A 656 -18.10 15.88 4.96
CA GLY A 656 -17.21 15.47 6.06
C GLY A 656 -15.76 15.84 5.84
N ALA A 657 -15.19 15.48 4.69
CA ALA A 657 -13.81 15.80 4.34
C ALA A 657 -13.60 17.32 4.21
N ARG A 658 -14.54 18.06 3.60
CA ARG A 658 -14.38 19.50 3.38
C ARG A 658 -14.41 20.29 4.69
N ILE A 659 -15.34 19.98 5.60
CA ILE A 659 -15.45 20.61 6.93
C ILE A 659 -14.20 20.31 7.76
N CYS A 660 -13.76 19.05 7.78
CA CYS A 660 -12.49 18.59 8.34
C CYS A 660 -11.32 19.49 7.93
N ASN A 661 -11.14 19.69 6.62
CA ASN A 661 -10.04 20.48 6.10
C ASN A 661 -10.17 21.97 6.41
N ALA A 662 -11.38 22.53 6.38
CA ALA A 662 -11.60 23.94 6.69
C ALA A 662 -11.17 24.28 8.13
N HIS A 663 -11.61 23.48 9.11
CA HIS A 663 -11.19 23.64 10.51
C HIS A 663 -9.68 23.49 10.70
N ASN A 664 -9.05 22.52 10.04
CA ASN A 664 -7.61 22.32 10.08
C ASN A 664 -6.82 23.48 9.49
N SER A 665 -7.24 23.97 8.32
CA SER A 665 -6.62 25.12 7.68
C SER A 665 -6.70 26.35 8.58
N LEU A 666 -7.82 26.59 9.27
CA LEU A 666 -7.95 27.70 10.22
C LEU A 666 -7.06 27.54 11.45
N LYS A 667 -7.03 26.33 12.03
CA LYS A 667 -6.15 26.01 13.17
C LYS A 667 -4.69 26.23 12.81
N LEU A 668 -4.27 25.78 11.63
CA LEU A 668 -2.92 25.98 11.11
C LEU A 668 -2.61 27.46 10.86
N MET A 669 -3.54 28.21 10.27
CA MET A 669 -3.40 29.67 10.09
C MET A 669 -3.23 30.39 11.43
N ALA A 670 -3.96 29.98 12.48
CA ALA A 670 -3.81 30.53 13.81
C ALA A 670 -2.41 30.28 14.41
N PHE A 671 -1.76 29.14 14.08
CA PHE A 671 -0.39 28.86 14.50
C PHE A 671 0.69 29.56 13.67
N LEU A 672 0.44 29.82 12.38
CA LEU A 672 1.41 30.44 11.45
C LEU A 672 1.40 31.99 11.50
N HIS A 673 0.88 32.60 12.56
CA HIS A 673 0.81 34.06 12.75
C HIS A 673 0.05 34.82 11.63
N ALA A 674 -0.97 34.20 11.01
CA ALA A 674 -1.86 34.92 10.11
C ALA A 674 -2.57 36.08 10.86
N PRO A 675 -2.97 37.18 10.17
CA PRO A 675 -3.69 38.27 10.79
C PRO A 675 -4.94 37.77 11.55
N LYS A 676 -5.05 38.13 12.84
CA LYS A 676 -6.16 37.70 13.72
C LYS A 676 -7.54 38.06 13.14
N ALA A 677 -7.64 39.22 12.48
CA ALA A 677 -8.85 39.63 11.78
C ALA A 677 -9.22 38.68 10.63
N GLU A 678 -8.25 38.28 9.80
CA GLU A 678 -8.48 37.36 8.66
C GLU A 678 -8.99 36.00 9.16
N VAL A 679 -8.33 35.40 10.16
CA VAL A 679 -8.73 34.09 10.70
C VAL A 679 -10.15 34.13 11.28
N ARG A 680 -10.51 35.22 11.96
CA ARG A 680 -11.84 35.40 12.55
C ARG A 680 -12.93 35.64 11.51
N GLU A 681 -12.65 36.44 10.48
CA GLU A 681 -13.55 36.67 9.35
C GLU A 681 -13.89 35.35 8.66
N LEU A 682 -12.87 34.54 8.36
CA LEU A 682 -13.05 33.22 7.77
C LEU A 682 -13.84 32.30 8.70
N TYR A 683 -13.51 32.26 9.99
CA TYR A 683 -14.27 31.48 10.98
C TYR A 683 -15.75 31.84 10.97
N ARG A 684 -16.10 33.14 11.06
CA ARG A 684 -17.49 33.58 11.08
C ARG A 684 -18.25 33.30 9.78
N THR A 685 -17.54 33.20 8.66
CA THR A 685 -18.14 32.93 7.34
C THR A 685 -18.72 31.51 7.26
N PHE A 686 -18.05 30.51 7.83
CA PHE A 686 -18.49 29.11 7.75
C PHE A 686 -19.05 28.54 9.06
N ALA A 687 -18.88 29.21 10.20
CA ALA A 687 -19.40 28.80 11.52
C ALA A 687 -20.93 28.97 11.65
N VAL A 688 -21.68 28.58 10.62
CA VAL A 688 -23.13 28.63 10.53
C VAL A 688 -23.77 27.67 11.54
N ASP A 689 -25.06 27.87 11.81
CA ASP A 689 -25.81 27.01 12.71
C ASP A 689 -26.36 25.80 11.95
N TYR A 690 -25.64 24.68 12.00
CA TYR A 690 -26.05 23.44 11.34
C TYR A 690 -27.27 22.76 12.01
N LEU A 691 -27.79 23.30 13.12
CA LEU A 691 -29.04 22.87 13.74
C LEU A 691 -30.27 23.63 13.20
N ALA A 692 -30.07 24.67 12.39
CA ALA A 692 -31.17 25.47 11.87
C ALA A 692 -31.95 24.74 10.77
N ASP A 693 -33.29 24.88 10.79
CA ASP A 693 -34.18 24.35 9.76
C ASP A 693 -33.94 25.00 8.39
N GLU A 694 -33.56 26.28 8.38
CA GLU A 694 -33.22 27.05 7.18
C GLU A 694 -31.72 27.35 7.13
N GLY A 695 -31.12 27.06 5.97
CA GLY A 695 -29.70 27.29 5.71
C GLY A 695 -29.38 28.73 5.33
N PRO A 696 -28.08 29.09 5.29
CA PRO A 696 -27.63 30.39 4.81
C PRO A 696 -28.02 30.59 3.35
N SER A 697 -28.24 31.85 2.93
CA SER A 697 -28.73 32.21 1.59
C SER A 697 -27.82 31.77 0.44
N SER A 698 -26.54 31.52 0.71
CA SER A 698 -25.59 30.99 -0.28
C SER A 698 -25.80 29.51 -0.58
N VAL A 699 -26.46 28.75 0.31
CA VAL A 699 -26.68 27.30 0.16
C VAL A 699 -28.08 27.05 -0.39
N PRO A 700 -28.24 26.33 -1.51
CA PRO A 700 -29.56 25.94 -2.01
C PRO A 700 -30.36 25.17 -0.94
N ALA A 701 -31.64 25.51 -0.76
CA ALA A 701 -32.50 24.90 0.28
C ALA A 701 -32.52 23.36 0.22
N GLU A 702 -32.54 22.79 -0.99
CA GLU A 702 -32.48 21.33 -1.20
C GLU A 702 -31.15 20.72 -0.76
N ALA A 703 -30.03 21.42 -0.96
CA ALA A 703 -28.72 20.97 -0.51
C ALA A 703 -28.61 21.05 1.02
N TRP A 704 -29.12 22.13 1.64
CA TRP A 704 -29.19 22.26 3.10
C TRP A 704 -29.99 21.12 3.70
N LYS A 705 -31.26 20.95 3.27
CA LYS A 705 -32.15 19.89 3.75
C LYS A 705 -31.53 18.50 3.65
N LYS A 706 -30.75 18.24 2.59
CA LYS A 706 -30.09 16.95 2.38
C LYS A 706 -28.82 16.73 3.21
N TYR A 707 -27.99 17.75 3.41
CA TYR A 707 -26.63 17.57 3.94
C TYR A 707 -26.38 18.19 5.31
N HIS A 708 -27.22 19.13 5.80
CA HIS A 708 -26.97 19.86 7.06
C HIS A 708 -26.75 18.95 8.29
N GLY A 709 -27.56 17.89 8.47
CA GLY A 709 -27.38 16.96 9.59
C GLY A 709 -26.06 16.17 9.54
N GLY A 710 -25.62 15.79 8.33
CA GLY A 710 -24.30 15.19 8.13
C GLY A 710 -23.17 16.19 8.37
N SER A 711 -23.35 17.44 7.93
CA SER A 711 -22.40 18.52 8.22
C SER A 711 -22.26 18.79 9.71
N HIS A 712 -23.37 18.79 10.47
CA HIS A 712 -23.35 18.97 11.92
C HIS A 712 -22.52 17.89 12.64
N PHE A 713 -22.64 16.64 12.21
CA PHE A 713 -21.87 15.51 12.74
C PHE A 713 -20.36 15.77 12.68
N TRP A 714 -19.87 16.36 11.60
CA TRP A 714 -18.45 16.67 11.42
C TRP A 714 -18.06 18.02 12.04
N ASP A 715 -18.89 19.06 11.89
CA ASP A 715 -18.59 20.41 12.38
C ASP A 715 -18.44 20.47 13.90
N TRP A 716 -19.37 19.89 14.67
CA TRP A 716 -19.37 20.06 16.12
C TRP A 716 -18.03 19.69 16.79
N PRO A 717 -17.49 18.47 16.62
CA PRO A 717 -16.27 18.10 17.32
C PRO A 717 -15.04 18.86 16.81
N LEU A 718 -15.04 19.25 15.54
CA LEU A 718 -13.94 19.99 14.92
C LEU A 718 -13.93 21.45 15.34
N ARG A 719 -15.10 22.07 15.45
CA ARG A 719 -15.29 23.41 15.99
C ARG A 719 -14.84 23.48 17.44
N VAL A 720 -15.22 22.49 18.26
CA VAL A 720 -14.77 22.36 19.66
C VAL A 720 -13.24 22.19 19.74
N ASN A 721 -12.61 21.55 18.76
CA ASN A 721 -11.16 21.41 18.70
C ASN A 721 -10.44 22.67 18.17
N SER A 722 -11.00 23.39 17.20
CA SER A 722 -10.33 24.53 16.55
C SER A 722 -10.46 25.83 17.34
N LEU A 723 -11.63 26.08 17.94
CA LEU A 723 -11.93 27.33 18.65
C LEU A 723 -10.92 27.70 19.75
N PRO A 724 -10.46 26.77 20.62
CA PRO A 724 -9.48 27.10 21.65
C PRO A 724 -8.20 27.75 21.11
N HIS A 725 -7.75 27.31 19.93
CA HIS A 725 -6.54 27.85 19.29
C HIS A 725 -6.78 29.18 18.58
N ILE A 726 -8.01 29.45 18.13
CA ILE A 726 -8.42 30.76 17.59
C ILE A 726 -8.56 31.80 18.73
N ILE A 727 -9.08 31.37 19.88
CA ILE A 727 -9.22 32.21 21.09
C ILE A 727 -7.84 32.65 21.60
N ALA A 728 -6.92 31.70 21.76
CA ALA A 728 -5.56 31.94 22.23
C ALA A 728 -4.56 32.29 21.09
N GLN A 729 -5.06 32.71 19.92
CA GLN A 729 -4.20 33.09 18.82
C GLN A 729 -3.27 34.24 19.24
N ASN A 730 -1.98 34.08 18.92
CA ASN A 730 -0.87 34.98 19.28
C ASN A 730 -0.47 34.98 20.76
N ASP A 731 -1.06 34.15 21.60
CA ASP A 731 -0.55 33.98 22.96
C ASP A 731 0.82 33.23 22.90
N PRO A 732 1.84 33.67 23.65
CA PRO A 732 3.20 33.15 23.51
C PRO A 732 3.45 31.85 24.29
N VAL A 733 2.44 31.31 25.00
CA VAL A 733 2.61 30.21 25.96
C VAL A 733 1.41 29.26 25.99
N TRP A 734 1.72 27.97 26.07
CA TRP A 734 0.76 26.88 26.19
C TRP A 734 1.25 25.83 27.20
N ILE A 735 0.34 25.01 27.70
CA ILE A 735 0.73 23.77 28.40
C ILE A 735 1.03 22.71 27.34
N GLY A 736 2.24 22.17 27.37
CA GLY A 736 2.72 21.10 26.50
C GLY A 736 2.36 19.73 27.05
N ASP A 737 2.65 19.49 28.33
CA ASP A 737 2.21 18.30 29.06
C ASP A 737 2.19 18.54 30.57
N PHE A 738 1.41 17.74 31.30
CA PHE A 738 1.29 17.86 32.75
C PHE A 738 1.30 16.48 33.46
N GLY A 739 1.84 15.46 32.79
CA GLY A 739 2.03 14.14 33.38
C GLY A 739 0.74 13.55 33.95
N ARG A 740 0.82 13.04 35.18
CA ARG A 740 -0.32 12.44 35.90
C ARG A 740 -1.09 13.44 36.77
N MET A 741 -0.75 14.71 36.69
CA MET A 741 -1.33 15.76 37.52
C MET A 741 -2.77 16.06 37.08
N ARG A 742 -3.57 16.61 37.99
CA ARG A 742 -4.92 17.12 37.72
C ARG A 742 -4.84 18.59 37.37
N LEU A 743 -5.32 18.98 36.20
CA LEU A 743 -5.35 20.38 35.76
C LEU A 743 -6.66 21.05 36.17
N TYR A 744 -6.59 22.06 37.06
CA TYR A 744 -7.76 22.73 37.62
C TYR A 744 -8.12 24.02 36.87
N GLN A 745 -7.17 24.93 36.79
CA GLN A 745 -7.33 26.25 36.17
C GLN A 745 -6.04 26.68 35.45
N GLY A 746 -6.17 27.62 34.52
CA GLY A 746 -5.04 28.24 33.87
C GLY A 746 -5.45 29.46 33.08
N SER A 747 -4.74 30.57 33.27
CA SER A 747 -5.02 31.86 32.65
C SER A 747 -3.74 32.51 32.13
N TYR A 748 -3.88 33.34 31.10
CA TYR A 748 -2.82 34.20 30.59
C TYR A 748 -3.34 35.64 30.54
N ASP A 749 -2.64 36.53 31.22
CA ASP A 749 -2.90 37.97 31.18
C ASP A 749 -1.97 38.59 30.13
N ARG A 750 -2.54 39.10 29.04
CA ARG A 750 -1.79 39.69 27.92
C ARG A 750 -1.14 41.02 28.29
N GLY A 751 -1.77 41.79 29.19
CA GLY A 751 -1.24 43.07 29.65
C GLY A 751 0.01 42.90 30.52
N THR A 752 -0.02 41.95 31.46
CA THR A 752 1.11 41.66 32.36
C THR A 752 2.03 40.55 31.85
N ARG A 753 1.68 39.89 30.74
CA ARG A 753 2.41 38.76 30.13
C ARG A 753 2.71 37.65 31.12
N THR A 754 1.74 37.40 32.00
CA THR A 754 1.86 36.43 33.08
C THR A 754 0.89 35.28 32.84
N ALA A 755 1.42 34.06 32.79
CA ALA A 755 0.62 32.85 32.87
C ALA A 755 0.52 32.37 34.32
N ARG A 756 -0.67 31.91 34.71
CA ARG A 756 -0.96 31.31 36.02
C ARG A 756 -1.65 29.97 35.80
N ILE A 757 -1.10 28.89 36.34
CA ILE A 757 -1.58 27.51 36.15
C ILE A 757 -1.79 26.87 37.52
N GLU A 758 -2.97 26.30 37.75
CA GLU A 758 -3.30 25.56 38.96
C GLU A 758 -3.44 24.06 38.66
N LEU A 759 -2.70 23.25 39.41
CA LEU A 759 -2.71 21.81 39.25
C LEU A 759 -2.54 21.08 40.58
N GLY A 760 -2.86 19.79 40.60
CA GLY A 760 -2.72 18.91 41.76
C GLY A 760 -2.00 17.62 41.41
N ALA A 761 -0.95 17.28 42.16
CA ALA A 761 -0.13 16.10 41.90
C ALA A 761 -0.24 15.09 43.05
N GLU A 762 -0.47 13.81 42.74
CA GLU A 762 -0.51 12.74 43.76
C GLU A 762 0.91 12.29 44.18
N THR A 763 1.87 12.47 43.29
CA THR A 763 3.31 12.28 43.47
C THR A 763 4.06 13.45 42.83
N ASP A 764 5.36 13.57 43.10
CA ASP A 764 6.19 14.51 42.35
C ASP A 764 6.12 14.19 40.85
N ASP A 765 6.01 15.23 40.02
CA ASP A 765 5.86 15.13 38.57
C ASP A 765 6.42 16.39 37.88
N THR A 766 6.28 16.51 36.56
CA THR A 766 6.81 17.62 35.76
C THR A 766 5.72 18.27 34.93
N LEU A 767 5.61 19.60 35.04
CA LEU A 767 4.83 20.42 34.10
C LEU A 767 5.76 20.85 32.96
N VAL A 768 5.36 20.56 31.72
CA VAL A 768 6.05 21.06 30.53
C VAL A 768 5.21 22.17 29.92
N ILE A 769 5.75 23.38 29.88
CA ILE A 769 5.17 24.49 29.13
C ILE A 769 5.88 24.63 27.79
N VAL A 770 5.15 25.07 26.77
CA VAL A 770 5.75 25.46 25.49
C VAL A 770 5.60 26.96 25.33
N SER A 771 6.71 27.66 25.07
CA SER A 771 6.69 29.11 24.90
C SER A 771 7.58 29.58 23.76
N GLN A 772 7.08 30.58 23.02
CA GLN A 772 7.81 31.24 21.93
C GLN A 772 8.96 32.12 22.43
N ALA A 773 8.91 32.54 23.70
CA ALA A 773 9.98 33.26 24.35
C ALA A 773 10.45 32.49 25.58
N LYS A 774 11.71 32.71 25.97
CA LYS A 774 12.22 32.14 27.21
C LYS A 774 11.54 32.82 28.40
N PRO A 775 11.01 32.07 29.39
CA PRO A 775 10.50 32.67 30.61
C PRO A 775 11.55 33.50 31.34
N ASP A 776 11.15 34.70 31.79
CA ASP A 776 11.99 35.57 32.62
C ASP A 776 12.06 35.03 34.05
N ALA A 777 10.91 34.60 34.57
CA ALA A 777 10.79 34.01 35.90
C ALA A 777 9.70 32.93 35.94
N VAL A 778 9.93 31.93 36.78
CA VAL A 778 8.94 30.89 37.11
C VAL A 778 8.88 30.78 38.63
N SER A 779 7.68 30.72 39.20
CA SER A 779 7.48 30.39 40.62
C SER A 779 6.43 29.31 40.79
N VAL A 780 6.62 28.47 41.81
CA VAL A 780 5.68 27.43 42.24
C VAL A 780 5.30 27.74 43.68
N ASN A 781 4.00 27.90 43.95
CA ASN A 781 3.48 28.27 45.28
C ASN A 781 4.19 29.51 45.85
N GLN A 782 4.31 30.56 45.02
CA GLN A 782 4.97 31.83 45.34
C GLN A 782 6.49 31.75 45.60
N THR A 783 7.09 30.57 45.45
CA THR A 783 8.54 30.37 45.61
C THR A 783 9.21 30.28 44.24
N PRO A 784 10.32 31.00 43.99
CA PRO A 784 11.07 30.87 42.74
C PRO A 784 11.42 29.41 42.44
N ALA A 785 11.12 28.96 41.23
CA ALA A 785 11.34 27.59 40.79
C ALA A 785 12.35 27.54 39.64
N LYS A 786 13.19 26.49 39.64
CA LYS A 786 14.07 26.22 38.51
C LYS A 786 13.25 25.59 37.38
N PHE A 787 13.58 25.97 36.15
CA PHE A 787 13.07 25.34 34.95
C PHE A 787 14.23 25.03 34.01
N THR A 788 14.05 24.00 33.19
CA THR A 788 15.06 23.54 32.23
C THR A 788 14.46 23.53 30.84
N ALA A 789 15.16 24.12 29.88
CA ALA A 789 14.78 24.02 28.48
C ALA A 789 15.03 22.58 28.01
N GLY A 790 14.07 22.00 27.31
CA GLY A 790 14.23 20.70 26.69
C GLY A 790 14.97 20.80 25.36
N ALA A 791 14.91 19.71 24.59
CA ALA A 791 15.73 19.55 23.38
C ALA A 791 15.43 20.59 22.29
N TRP A 792 14.28 21.24 22.34
CA TRP A 792 13.82 22.16 21.31
C TRP A 792 14.10 23.62 21.62
N GLY A 793 14.41 23.93 22.87
CA GLY A 793 14.67 25.30 23.33
C GLY A 793 13.41 26.17 23.43
N CYS A 794 12.22 25.62 23.17
CA CYS A 794 10.92 26.26 23.37
C CYS A 794 10.01 25.49 24.33
N ASP A 795 10.41 24.29 24.73
CA ASP A 795 9.80 23.49 25.78
C ASP A 795 10.54 23.69 27.10
N TYR A 796 9.81 23.97 28.19
CA TYR A 796 10.40 24.23 29.50
C TYR A 796 9.76 23.31 30.53
N SER A 797 10.58 22.45 31.13
CA SER A 797 10.20 21.52 32.18
C SER A 797 10.33 22.18 33.56
N ILE A 798 9.27 22.10 34.34
CA ILE A 798 9.12 22.68 35.68
C ILE A 798 8.77 21.54 36.65
N PRO A 799 9.64 21.21 37.62
CA PRO A 799 9.33 20.21 38.64
C PRO A 799 8.18 20.67 39.52
N ILE A 800 7.21 19.78 39.75
CA ILE A 800 6.03 20.03 40.57
C ILE A 800 6.04 19.02 41.74
N PRO A 801 6.04 19.50 42.99
CA PRO A 801 5.95 18.62 44.15
C PRO A 801 4.55 18.04 44.29
N LYS A 802 4.46 16.89 44.97
CA LYS A 802 3.18 16.33 45.43
C LYS A 802 2.33 17.39 46.15
N GLY A 803 1.05 17.43 45.83
CA GLY A 803 0.06 18.34 46.41
C GLY A 803 -0.48 19.36 45.40
N ALA A 804 -1.16 20.38 45.90
CA ALA A 804 -1.64 21.49 45.08
C ALA A 804 -0.46 22.42 44.74
N ALA A 805 -0.40 22.83 43.47
CA ALA A 805 0.61 23.74 42.96
C ALA A 805 -0.02 24.87 42.14
N VAL A 806 0.39 26.10 42.43
CA VAL A 806 0.12 27.29 41.63
C VAL A 806 1.42 27.71 40.96
N VAL A 807 1.50 27.54 39.65
CA VAL A 807 2.67 27.90 38.84
C VAL A 807 2.42 29.25 38.18
N ARG A 808 3.33 30.21 38.40
CA ARG A 808 3.33 31.50 37.72
C ARG A 808 4.52 31.58 36.79
N VAL A 809 4.28 31.95 35.54
CA VAL A 809 5.30 32.11 34.49
C VAL A 809 5.23 33.53 33.96
N GLU A 810 6.34 34.24 34.04
CA GLU A 810 6.48 35.62 33.56
C GLU A 810 7.28 35.60 32.25
N LEU A 811 6.76 36.25 31.21
CA LEU A 811 7.33 36.23 29.86
C LEU A 811 7.80 37.62 29.41
N PRO A 812 8.92 37.69 28.66
CA PRO A 812 9.40 38.93 28.06
C PRO A 812 8.53 39.36 26.86
N GLU A 813 8.93 40.42 26.16
CA GLU A 813 8.24 40.80 24.91
C GLU A 813 8.62 39.76 23.85
N LEU A 814 7.66 39.46 22.97
CA LEU A 814 7.90 38.53 21.88
C LEU A 814 8.98 39.09 20.94
N PRO A 815 10.06 38.33 20.65
CA PRO A 815 11.03 38.74 19.65
C PRO A 815 10.43 38.64 18.23
N GLU A 816 10.61 39.70 17.43
CA GLU A 816 10.37 39.70 15.99
C GLU A 816 11.66 39.30 15.26
N PRO A 817 11.66 38.37 14.27
CA PRO A 817 10.51 37.66 13.70
C PRO A 817 10.24 36.27 14.32
N SER A 818 9.06 35.72 14.02
CA SER A 818 8.63 34.38 14.45
C SER A 818 9.65 33.26 14.11
N PRO A 819 9.87 32.28 15.01
CA PRO A 819 10.81 31.16 14.80
C PRO A 819 10.40 30.17 13.70
N PHE A 820 9.24 30.34 13.08
CA PHE A 820 8.68 29.45 12.04
C PHE A 820 8.96 29.92 10.60
N SER A 821 10.07 30.62 10.37
CA SER A 821 10.45 31.15 9.06
C SER A 821 11.67 30.44 8.45
N GLY A 822 11.77 30.46 7.12
CA GLY A 822 12.86 29.86 6.36
C GLY A 822 12.58 29.90 4.85
N THR A 823 13.33 29.12 4.06
CA THR A 823 13.36 29.22 2.60
C THR A 823 12.91 27.92 1.94
N ILE A 824 11.94 28.01 1.01
CA ILE A 824 11.52 26.87 0.17
C ILE A 824 12.71 26.44 -0.69
N GLN A 825 13.03 25.15 -0.65
CA GLN A 825 14.12 24.59 -1.45
C GLN A 825 13.71 24.51 -2.94
N PRO A 826 14.65 24.77 -3.87
CA PRO A 826 14.37 24.63 -5.30
C PRO A 826 14.06 23.17 -5.65
N THR A 827 13.21 22.99 -6.65
CA THR A 827 12.89 21.66 -7.16
C THR A 827 14.03 21.08 -7.99
N ILE A 828 14.19 19.76 -7.94
CA ILE A 828 15.12 19.02 -8.78
C ILE A 828 14.67 19.06 -10.25
N ALA A 829 15.62 19.01 -11.17
CA ALA A 829 15.34 18.90 -12.60
C ALA A 829 15.30 17.42 -13.03
N LEU A 830 14.11 16.89 -13.28
CA LEU A 830 13.88 15.58 -13.89
C LEU A 830 12.98 15.72 -15.12
N SER A 831 13.21 14.92 -16.14
CA SER A 831 12.31 14.83 -17.31
C SER A 831 11.01 14.13 -16.94
N SER A 832 9.90 14.51 -17.57
CA SER A 832 8.66 13.73 -17.46
C SER A 832 8.82 12.35 -18.14
N ALA A 833 8.06 11.37 -17.68
CA ALA A 833 7.99 10.06 -18.29
C ALA A 833 7.43 10.16 -19.74
N PRO A 834 7.95 9.39 -20.71
CA PRO A 834 7.47 9.47 -22.09
C PRO A 834 6.01 9.00 -22.22
N ALA A 835 5.23 9.69 -23.05
CA ALA A 835 3.83 9.37 -23.29
C ALA A 835 3.62 7.95 -23.84
N PRO A 836 2.46 7.31 -23.57
CA PRO A 836 2.12 6.00 -24.11
C PRO A 836 2.01 6.04 -25.64
N ALA A 837 2.44 4.97 -26.32
CA ALA A 837 2.40 4.88 -27.78
C ALA A 837 1.10 4.26 -28.31
N GLY A 838 0.85 4.33 -29.62
CA GLY A 838 -0.23 3.53 -30.23
C GLY A 838 0.07 2.03 -30.10
N LYS A 839 -0.94 1.22 -29.71
CA LYS A 839 -0.79 -0.23 -29.63
C LYS A 839 -0.51 -0.80 -31.02
N PRO A 840 0.64 -1.46 -31.27
CA PRO A 840 0.90 -2.09 -32.56
C PRO A 840 -0.05 -3.27 -32.78
N ALA A 841 -0.45 -3.49 -34.04
CA ALA A 841 -1.19 -4.68 -34.41
C ALA A 841 -0.27 -5.91 -34.29
N VAL A 842 -0.67 -6.89 -33.47
CA VAL A 842 0.03 -8.17 -33.37
C VAL A 842 -0.75 -9.22 -34.14
N GLN A 843 -0.15 -9.77 -35.19
CA GLN A 843 -0.69 -10.95 -35.86
C GLN A 843 -0.35 -12.19 -35.02
N ILE A 844 -1.32 -12.63 -34.21
CA ILE A 844 -1.21 -13.92 -33.52
C ILE A 844 -1.47 -15.01 -34.57
N PRO A 845 -0.50 -15.89 -34.85
CA PRO A 845 -0.69 -16.97 -35.81
C PRO A 845 -1.88 -17.83 -35.38
N ALA A 846 -2.85 -18.02 -36.27
CA ALA A 846 -3.99 -18.88 -36.01
C ALA A 846 -3.51 -20.33 -35.86
N ARG A 847 -3.38 -20.80 -34.61
CA ARG A 847 -3.08 -22.21 -34.33
C ARG A 847 -4.33 -23.03 -34.63
N GLN A 848 -4.25 -23.81 -35.70
CA GLN A 848 -5.30 -24.75 -36.08
C GLN A 848 -4.81 -26.18 -35.89
N PHE A 849 -5.66 -27.01 -35.29
CA PHE A 849 -5.47 -28.43 -35.26
C PHE A 849 -5.84 -29.03 -36.61
N LYS A 850 -4.99 -29.92 -37.13
CA LYS A 850 -5.37 -30.81 -38.22
C LYS A 850 -6.00 -32.05 -37.60
N VAL A 851 -7.29 -32.25 -37.86
CA VAL A 851 -8.06 -33.37 -37.29
C VAL A 851 -8.59 -34.30 -38.38
N GLY A 852 -8.65 -35.59 -38.06
CA GLY A 852 -9.31 -36.62 -38.83
C GLY A 852 -10.80 -36.69 -38.53
N ARG A 853 -11.34 -37.92 -38.41
CA ARG A 853 -12.77 -38.12 -38.14
C ARG A 853 -13.10 -37.78 -36.69
N CYS A 854 -13.86 -36.72 -36.49
CA CYS A 854 -14.30 -36.28 -35.16
C CYS A 854 -15.73 -36.71 -34.82
N VAL A 855 -15.98 -36.95 -33.54
CA VAL A 855 -17.28 -37.25 -32.93
C VAL A 855 -17.50 -36.28 -31.77
N GLN A 856 -18.60 -35.53 -31.79
CA GLN A 856 -18.95 -34.58 -30.73
C GLN A 856 -19.61 -35.31 -29.55
N VAL A 857 -19.29 -34.88 -28.33
CA VAL A 857 -19.83 -35.47 -27.11
C VAL A 857 -21.12 -34.75 -26.70
N ASP A 858 -22.17 -35.51 -26.40
CA ASP A 858 -23.45 -34.95 -25.92
C ASP A 858 -23.38 -34.58 -24.42
N LEU A 859 -23.37 -33.28 -24.15
CA LEU A 859 -23.35 -32.72 -22.78
C LEU A 859 -24.76 -32.48 -22.20
N THR A 860 -25.85 -32.80 -22.91
CA THR A 860 -27.22 -32.40 -22.54
C THR A 860 -27.63 -32.81 -21.12
N LYS A 861 -27.14 -33.95 -20.64
CA LYS A 861 -27.48 -34.48 -19.30
C LYS A 861 -26.69 -33.82 -18.16
N VAL A 862 -25.62 -33.07 -18.46
CA VAL A 862 -24.71 -32.49 -17.45
C VAL A 862 -24.67 -30.96 -17.46
N VAL A 863 -25.28 -30.32 -18.45
CA VAL A 863 -25.45 -28.85 -18.50
C VAL A 863 -26.23 -28.37 -17.27
N ASN A 864 -25.69 -27.35 -16.60
CA ASN A 864 -26.22 -26.84 -15.32
C ASN A 864 -26.20 -25.30 -15.20
N GLN A 865 -25.85 -24.62 -16.28
CA GLN A 865 -25.77 -23.17 -16.36
C GLN A 865 -26.17 -22.73 -17.77
N PRO A 866 -27.13 -21.81 -17.94
CA PRO A 866 -27.41 -21.21 -19.25
C PRO A 866 -26.17 -20.49 -19.81
N LEU A 867 -26.19 -20.08 -21.08
CA LEU A 867 -25.08 -19.34 -21.72
C LEU A 867 -25.01 -17.87 -21.24
N ASN A 868 -24.89 -17.70 -19.93
CA ASN A 868 -24.81 -16.43 -19.20
C ASN A 868 -24.01 -16.60 -17.90
N ASP A 869 -23.50 -15.48 -17.37
CA ASP A 869 -22.79 -15.42 -16.08
C ASP A 869 -22.69 -13.97 -15.60
N SER A 870 -23.08 -13.70 -14.36
CA SER A 870 -22.91 -12.40 -13.67
C SER A 870 -22.82 -12.62 -12.17
N LEU A 871 -22.19 -11.71 -11.41
CA LEU A 871 -22.14 -11.80 -9.94
C LEU A 871 -23.55 -11.88 -9.33
N PRO A 872 -23.72 -12.46 -8.12
CA PRO A 872 -25.00 -12.42 -7.41
C PRO A 872 -25.48 -10.97 -7.34
N ASP A 873 -26.77 -10.74 -7.63
CA ASP A 873 -27.42 -9.42 -7.63
C ASP A 873 -27.04 -8.44 -8.77
N ALA A 874 -26.17 -8.85 -9.69
CA ALA A 874 -25.87 -8.07 -10.90
C ALA A 874 -26.84 -8.35 -12.05
N ARG A 875 -26.96 -7.39 -12.98
CA ARG A 875 -27.70 -7.59 -14.24
C ARG A 875 -27.07 -8.76 -15.02
N GLN A 876 -27.90 -9.68 -15.48
CA GLN A 876 -27.45 -10.89 -16.17
C GLN A 876 -26.89 -10.60 -17.58
N ASP A 877 -25.61 -10.87 -17.78
CA ASP A 877 -24.89 -10.75 -19.06
C ASP A 877 -25.19 -11.95 -19.96
N ARG A 878 -25.36 -11.72 -21.28
CA ARG A 878 -25.70 -12.78 -22.25
C ARG A 878 -24.86 -12.66 -23.52
N TRP A 879 -24.57 -13.77 -24.20
CA TRP A 879 -23.75 -13.76 -25.43
C TRP A 879 -24.38 -14.56 -26.56
N LYS A 880 -24.01 -14.19 -27.79
CA LYS A 880 -24.50 -14.80 -29.03
C LYS A 880 -23.60 -15.98 -29.41
N PHE A 881 -23.93 -17.16 -28.92
CA PHE A 881 -23.29 -18.40 -29.33
C PHE A 881 -23.79 -18.88 -30.70
N PRO A 882 -23.00 -19.68 -31.43
CA PRO A 882 -23.45 -20.29 -32.67
C PRO A 882 -24.69 -21.19 -32.47
N ALA A 883 -25.45 -21.41 -33.54
CA ALA A 883 -26.68 -22.19 -33.50
C ALA A 883 -26.44 -23.59 -32.91
N ALA A 884 -27.20 -23.93 -31.86
CA ALA A 884 -27.08 -25.22 -31.19
C ALA A 884 -27.36 -26.40 -32.14
N GLY A 885 -26.68 -27.52 -31.90
CA GLY A 885 -26.86 -28.75 -32.67
C GLY A 885 -26.16 -28.78 -34.04
N LYS A 886 -25.55 -27.68 -34.50
CA LYS A 886 -24.71 -27.65 -35.70
C LYS A 886 -23.23 -27.57 -35.33
N PRO A 887 -22.37 -28.45 -35.87
CA PRO A 887 -20.93 -28.34 -35.67
C PRO A 887 -20.37 -27.04 -36.23
N VAL A 888 -19.54 -26.35 -35.46
CA VAL A 888 -18.80 -25.14 -35.84
C VAL A 888 -17.31 -25.41 -35.69
N GLN A 889 -16.54 -24.97 -36.68
CA GLN A 889 -15.08 -25.10 -36.66
C GLN A 889 -14.47 -24.04 -35.76
N ILE A 890 -13.77 -24.48 -34.71
CA ILE A 890 -13.03 -23.62 -33.79
C ILE A 890 -11.61 -24.16 -33.73
N CYS A 891 -10.62 -23.33 -34.09
CA CYS A 891 -9.21 -23.74 -34.18
C CYS A 891 -9.00 -25.02 -35.03
N GLY A 892 -9.79 -25.21 -36.09
CA GLY A 892 -9.73 -26.41 -36.94
C GLY A 892 -10.44 -27.65 -36.38
N VAL A 893 -11.09 -27.56 -35.22
CA VAL A 893 -11.82 -28.67 -34.58
C VAL A 893 -13.34 -28.41 -34.63
N PRO A 894 -14.17 -29.38 -35.04
CA PRO A 894 -15.63 -29.23 -35.03
C PRO A 894 -16.21 -29.42 -33.62
N PHE A 895 -16.85 -28.39 -33.08
CA PHE A 895 -17.59 -28.43 -31.81
C PHE A 895 -19.08 -28.15 -31.99
N THR A 896 -19.91 -28.77 -31.15
CA THR A 896 -21.36 -28.52 -31.11
C THR A 896 -21.75 -27.94 -29.76
N PHE A 897 -22.36 -26.75 -29.75
CA PHE A 897 -22.87 -26.12 -28.53
C PHE A 897 -24.24 -26.69 -28.15
N ASN A 898 -24.49 -26.76 -26.85
CA ASN A 898 -25.77 -27.22 -26.31
C ASN A 898 -26.76 -26.06 -26.21
N ALA A 899 -28.00 -26.27 -26.69
CA ALA A 899 -29.06 -25.26 -26.63
C ALA A 899 -29.46 -24.86 -25.20
N LYS A 900 -29.27 -25.77 -24.23
CA LYS A 900 -29.67 -25.54 -22.83
C LYS A 900 -28.63 -24.76 -22.02
N GLY A 901 -27.37 -24.68 -22.47
CA GLY A 901 -26.32 -24.05 -21.67
C GLY A 901 -24.93 -24.68 -21.79
N LEU A 902 -24.12 -24.41 -20.78
CA LEU A 902 -22.78 -24.95 -20.54
C LEU A 902 -22.71 -25.71 -19.22
N VAL A 903 -21.59 -26.37 -18.98
CA VAL A 903 -21.30 -27.00 -17.69
C VAL A 903 -20.44 -26.05 -16.87
N MET A 904 -20.92 -25.66 -15.69
CA MET A 904 -20.19 -24.83 -14.72
C MET A 904 -19.93 -25.64 -13.46
N LEU A 905 -18.67 -25.78 -13.05
CA LEU A 905 -18.28 -26.50 -11.84
C LEU A 905 -18.12 -25.55 -10.65
N ARG A 906 -18.06 -26.12 -9.43
CA ARG A 906 -17.80 -25.41 -8.18
C ARG A 906 -16.55 -24.52 -8.29
N GLY A 907 -16.59 -23.34 -7.70
CA GLY A 907 -15.41 -22.49 -7.47
C GLY A 907 -15.64 -21.57 -6.28
N HIS A 908 -14.66 -20.74 -5.93
CA HIS A 908 -14.76 -19.86 -4.75
C HIS A 908 -15.98 -18.94 -4.82
N GLU A 909 -16.21 -18.30 -5.98
CA GLU A 909 -17.35 -17.41 -6.25
C GLU A 909 -18.67 -18.15 -6.59
N ARG A 910 -18.61 -19.48 -6.74
CA ARG A 910 -19.74 -20.35 -7.10
C ARG A 910 -19.74 -21.63 -6.27
N PRO A 911 -19.81 -21.55 -4.92
CA PRO A 911 -19.70 -22.71 -4.05
C PRO A 911 -20.86 -23.72 -4.21
N GLN A 912 -22.00 -23.26 -4.72
CA GLN A 912 -23.24 -24.03 -4.92
C GLN A 912 -23.25 -24.92 -6.17
N LYS A 913 -22.29 -24.74 -7.10
CA LYS A 913 -22.19 -25.54 -8.31
C LYS A 913 -21.58 -26.93 -7.98
N PRO A 914 -21.84 -27.97 -8.80
CA PRO A 914 -21.34 -29.31 -8.51
C PRO A 914 -19.81 -29.34 -8.55
N GLN A 915 -19.21 -30.09 -7.63
CA GLN A 915 -17.75 -30.28 -7.59
C GLN A 915 -17.24 -31.11 -8.77
N SER A 916 -18.02 -32.10 -9.21
CA SER A 916 -17.69 -32.93 -10.38
C SER A 916 -18.92 -33.25 -11.22
N VAL A 917 -18.67 -33.58 -12.48
CA VAL A 917 -19.67 -34.07 -13.44
C VAL A 917 -19.06 -35.21 -14.28
N ARG A 918 -19.86 -36.23 -14.56
CA ARG A 918 -19.46 -37.36 -15.41
C ARG A 918 -20.06 -37.22 -16.80
N ILE A 919 -19.20 -37.10 -17.79
CA ILE A 919 -19.51 -36.93 -19.20
C ILE A 919 -19.42 -38.31 -19.90
N PRO A 920 -20.52 -38.79 -20.52
CA PRO A 920 -20.52 -40.06 -21.23
C PRO A 920 -19.72 -39.97 -22.54
N VAL A 921 -19.04 -41.06 -22.91
CA VAL A 921 -18.27 -41.14 -24.15
C VAL A 921 -19.08 -41.87 -25.22
N PRO A 922 -19.26 -41.29 -26.43
CA PRO A 922 -20.04 -41.92 -27.49
C PRO A 922 -19.27 -43.05 -28.20
N GLY A 923 -20.00 -44.06 -28.68
CA GLY A 923 -19.46 -45.12 -29.52
C GLY A 923 -18.70 -46.20 -28.76
N ASP A 924 -17.67 -46.76 -29.40
CA ASP A 924 -16.86 -47.90 -28.91
C ASP A 924 -15.72 -47.48 -27.96
N GLY A 925 -15.63 -46.20 -27.63
CA GLY A 925 -14.57 -45.66 -26.75
C GLY A 925 -13.18 -45.57 -27.39
N SER A 926 -13.05 -45.85 -28.69
CA SER A 926 -11.78 -45.74 -29.44
C SER A 926 -11.57 -44.30 -29.91
N PHE A 927 -10.44 -43.71 -29.52
CA PHE A 927 -10.07 -42.33 -29.87
C PHE A 927 -8.55 -42.15 -29.85
N ARG A 928 -8.08 -41.25 -30.71
CA ARG A 928 -6.70 -40.78 -30.78
C ARG A 928 -6.47 -39.54 -29.91
N ARG A 929 -7.40 -38.57 -29.96
CA ARG A 929 -7.29 -37.29 -29.24
C ARG A 929 -8.63 -36.84 -28.66
N ILE A 930 -8.58 -36.13 -27.54
CA ILE A 930 -9.72 -35.44 -26.93
C ILE A 930 -9.47 -33.95 -27.02
N PHE A 931 -10.43 -33.21 -27.56
CA PHE A 931 -10.43 -31.76 -27.60
C PHE A 931 -11.47 -31.22 -26.64
N PHE A 932 -11.03 -30.41 -25.70
CA PHE A 932 -11.88 -29.69 -24.75
C PHE A 932 -11.98 -28.23 -25.19
N LEU A 933 -13.20 -27.75 -25.41
CA LEU A 933 -13.47 -26.31 -25.48
C LEU A 933 -13.98 -25.87 -24.12
N HIS A 934 -13.13 -25.19 -23.37
CA HIS A 934 -13.40 -24.80 -21.98
C HIS A 934 -12.90 -23.39 -21.67
N GLY A 935 -13.36 -22.83 -20.57
CA GLY A 935 -12.89 -21.54 -20.06
C GLY A 935 -13.10 -21.50 -18.56
N SER A 936 -12.76 -20.39 -17.92
CA SER A 936 -13.02 -20.22 -16.50
C SER A 936 -13.52 -18.82 -16.19
N CYS A 937 -14.18 -18.68 -15.05
CA CYS A 937 -14.49 -17.40 -14.43
C CYS A 937 -13.75 -17.27 -13.11
N TYR A 938 -13.40 -16.03 -12.74
CA TYR A 938 -12.91 -15.68 -11.40
C TYR A 938 -11.65 -16.50 -11.01
N SER A 939 -10.80 -16.77 -11.99
CA SER A 939 -9.72 -17.74 -11.88
C SER A 939 -8.52 -17.12 -11.18
N ARG A 940 -8.01 -17.83 -10.17
CA ARG A 940 -6.70 -17.56 -9.56
C ARG A 940 -5.62 -18.33 -10.31
N ASN A 941 -4.35 -18.01 -10.06
CA ASN A 941 -3.25 -18.79 -10.62
C ASN A 941 -3.27 -20.22 -10.04
N GLY A 942 -2.85 -21.21 -10.83
CA GLY A 942 -2.79 -22.61 -10.41
C GLY A 942 -3.86 -23.50 -11.06
N ARG A 943 -4.13 -24.65 -10.44
CA ARG A 943 -5.02 -25.69 -10.99
C ARG A 943 -6.48 -25.23 -10.92
N VAL A 944 -7.20 -25.30 -12.04
CA VAL A 944 -8.60 -24.90 -12.15
C VAL A 944 -9.52 -26.11 -12.09
N LEU A 945 -9.21 -27.15 -12.87
CA LEU A 945 -9.96 -28.39 -12.88
C LEU A 945 -9.03 -29.55 -13.23
N THR A 946 -9.56 -30.77 -13.22
CA THR A 946 -8.87 -31.94 -13.75
C THR A 946 -9.90 -32.82 -14.47
N TYR A 947 -9.47 -33.44 -15.57
CA TYR A 947 -10.25 -34.45 -16.28
C TYR A 947 -9.71 -35.84 -15.92
N ARG A 948 -10.55 -36.70 -15.37
CA ARG A 948 -10.24 -38.10 -15.08
C ARG A 948 -10.91 -38.96 -16.14
N LEU A 949 -10.07 -39.54 -16.98
CA LEU A 949 -10.46 -40.47 -18.01
C LEU A 949 -10.60 -41.85 -17.37
N HIS A 950 -11.78 -42.46 -17.49
CA HIS A 950 -12.06 -43.83 -17.05
C HIS A 950 -12.07 -44.74 -18.26
N PHE A 951 -11.22 -45.78 -18.26
CA PHE A 951 -11.11 -46.73 -19.35
C PHE A 951 -11.86 -48.03 -19.01
N THR A 952 -12.38 -48.67 -20.04
CA THR A 952 -13.17 -49.91 -19.95
C THR A 952 -12.44 -51.10 -19.31
N ASP A 953 -11.11 -51.06 -19.27
CA ASP A 953 -10.25 -52.07 -18.63
C ASP A 953 -9.92 -51.73 -17.15
N GLY A 954 -10.62 -50.73 -16.59
CA GLY A 954 -10.49 -50.27 -15.22
C GLY A 954 -9.31 -49.33 -14.96
N GLN A 955 -8.53 -48.95 -15.99
CA GLN A 955 -7.51 -47.92 -15.84
C GLN A 955 -8.11 -46.53 -15.74
N THR A 956 -7.40 -45.62 -15.07
CA THR A 956 -7.75 -44.20 -15.00
C THR A 956 -6.56 -43.31 -15.38
N ARG A 957 -6.85 -42.13 -15.95
CA ARG A 957 -5.84 -41.12 -16.25
C ARG A 957 -6.33 -39.73 -15.86
N ASP A 958 -5.57 -39.05 -15.02
CA ASP A 958 -5.85 -37.67 -14.61
C ASP A 958 -5.09 -36.68 -15.51
N ILE A 959 -5.80 -35.64 -15.94
CA ILE A 959 -5.30 -34.54 -16.75
C ILE A 959 -5.57 -33.25 -16.00
N GLU A 960 -4.55 -32.71 -15.34
CA GLU A 960 -4.65 -31.47 -14.59
C GLU A 960 -4.65 -30.27 -15.54
N VAL A 961 -5.57 -29.32 -15.34
CA VAL A 961 -5.73 -28.12 -16.16
C VAL A 961 -5.42 -26.89 -15.31
N PHE A 962 -4.43 -26.10 -15.72
CA PHE A 962 -3.97 -24.92 -14.99
C PHE A 962 -4.37 -23.63 -15.71
N ASN A 963 -4.73 -22.62 -14.91
CA ASN A 963 -5.03 -21.27 -15.41
C ASN A 963 -3.80 -20.67 -16.10
N ARG A 964 -4.02 -19.85 -17.13
CA ARG A 964 -3.00 -19.21 -17.98
C ARG A 964 -2.09 -20.18 -18.75
N ALA A 965 -2.45 -21.45 -18.80
CA ALA A 965 -1.71 -22.49 -19.51
C ALA A 965 -2.59 -23.25 -20.48
N GLN A 966 -3.54 -24.04 -19.95
CA GLN A 966 -4.51 -24.79 -20.75
C GLN A 966 -5.90 -24.14 -20.74
N ILE A 967 -6.19 -23.32 -19.73
CA ILE A 967 -7.47 -22.63 -19.57
C ILE A 967 -7.23 -21.19 -19.11
N GLY A 968 -8.16 -20.29 -19.40
CA GLY A 968 -8.10 -18.89 -19.00
C GLY A 968 -9.50 -18.30 -18.86
N GLU A 969 -9.55 -17.00 -18.52
CA GLU A 969 -10.81 -16.28 -18.42
C GLU A 969 -11.58 -16.33 -19.74
N TRP A 970 -12.85 -16.73 -19.66
CA TRP A 970 -13.71 -16.88 -20.82
C TRP A 970 -14.30 -15.55 -21.32
N LYS A 971 -14.35 -14.52 -20.47
CA LYS A 971 -14.79 -13.16 -20.82
C LYS A 971 -13.60 -12.34 -21.29
N ALA A 972 -13.75 -11.67 -22.43
CA ALA A 972 -12.80 -10.66 -22.84
C ALA A 972 -12.81 -9.48 -21.86
N LYS A 973 -11.65 -8.88 -21.61
CA LYS A 973 -11.55 -7.63 -20.85
C LYS A 973 -12.30 -6.52 -21.60
N PRO A 974 -12.89 -5.52 -20.91
CA PRO A 974 -13.48 -4.36 -21.57
C PRO A 974 -12.50 -3.71 -22.55
N GLY A 975 -12.96 -3.39 -23.76
CA GLY A 975 -12.11 -2.81 -24.82
C GLY A 975 -11.18 -3.81 -25.52
N SER A 976 -11.28 -5.11 -25.24
CA SER A 976 -10.52 -6.16 -25.93
C SER A 976 -11.37 -6.88 -26.98
N ASP A 977 -10.76 -7.19 -28.12
CA ASP A 977 -11.35 -7.91 -29.26
C ASP A 977 -10.97 -9.40 -29.30
N SER A 978 -10.22 -9.88 -28.30
CA SER A 978 -9.68 -11.24 -28.24
C SER A 978 -9.59 -11.75 -26.80
N LEU A 979 -9.33 -13.06 -26.66
CA LEU A 979 -9.00 -13.68 -25.37
C LEU A 979 -7.48 -13.66 -25.13
N GLU A 980 -7.07 -13.80 -23.87
CA GLU A 980 -5.65 -13.90 -23.48
C GLU A 980 -4.97 -15.07 -24.24
N TYR A 981 -3.74 -14.88 -24.72
CA TYR A 981 -3.01 -15.96 -25.36
C TYR A 981 -2.56 -16.99 -24.33
N LEU A 982 -2.84 -18.27 -24.59
CA LEU A 982 -2.34 -19.37 -23.77
C LEU A 982 -1.35 -20.25 -24.53
N PRO A 983 -0.24 -20.67 -23.89
CA PRO A 983 0.81 -21.42 -24.57
C PRO A 983 0.35 -22.80 -25.05
N ALA A 984 -0.60 -23.44 -24.34
CA ALA A 984 -1.02 -24.82 -24.59
C ALA A 984 -2.46 -24.97 -25.13
N ALA A 985 -3.23 -23.88 -25.25
CA ALA A 985 -4.62 -23.95 -25.70
C ALA A 985 -5.02 -22.71 -26.53
N PRO A 986 -5.21 -22.82 -27.86
CA PRO A 986 -5.65 -21.70 -28.67
C PRO A 986 -7.08 -21.25 -28.34
N ALA A 987 -7.30 -19.94 -28.36
CA ALA A 987 -8.60 -19.32 -28.11
C ALA A 987 -9.57 -19.44 -29.30
N SER A 988 -10.87 -19.54 -29.01
CA SER A 988 -11.95 -19.78 -29.98
C SER A 988 -12.38 -18.56 -30.82
N GLY A 989 -11.77 -17.40 -30.62
CA GLY A 989 -12.36 -16.11 -30.99
C GLY A 989 -13.54 -15.73 -30.08
N LEU A 990 -14.03 -14.48 -30.21
CA LEU A 990 -15.09 -13.94 -29.36
C LEU A 990 -16.49 -14.11 -29.95
N PHE A 991 -17.37 -14.72 -29.15
CA PHE A 991 -18.82 -14.66 -29.26
C PHE A 991 -19.32 -13.33 -28.70
N LYS A 992 -19.95 -12.52 -29.56
CA LYS A 992 -20.34 -11.14 -29.23
C LYS A 992 -21.39 -11.07 -28.13
N ALA A 993 -21.35 -9.98 -27.37
CA ALA A 993 -22.40 -9.58 -26.45
C ALA A 993 -23.80 -9.60 -27.10
N ALA A 994 -24.82 -9.98 -26.31
CA ALA A 994 -26.20 -9.94 -26.74
C ALA A 994 -26.75 -8.50 -26.78
N ALA A 995 -26.26 -7.64 -25.88
CA ALA A 995 -26.60 -6.22 -25.80
C ALA A 995 -25.34 -5.35 -25.58
N PRO A 996 -25.33 -4.09 -26.04
CA PRO A 996 -24.23 -3.16 -25.76
C PRO A 996 -24.15 -2.80 -24.26
N GLY A 997 -22.94 -2.52 -23.77
CA GLY A 997 -22.70 -2.04 -22.40
C GLY A 997 -22.73 -3.11 -21.29
N GLN A 998 -22.72 -4.40 -21.63
CA GLN A 998 -22.60 -5.50 -20.66
C GLN A 998 -21.13 -5.80 -20.30
N TRP A 999 -20.87 -6.38 -19.12
CA TRP A 999 -19.51 -6.73 -18.71
C TRP A 999 -19.04 -8.00 -19.46
N GLY A 1000 -17.95 -7.87 -20.22
CA GLY A 1000 -17.51 -8.88 -21.19
C GLY A 1000 -18.17 -8.66 -22.54
N GLU A 1001 -17.60 -7.75 -23.35
CA GLU A 1001 -18.10 -7.37 -24.68
C GLU A 1001 -18.06 -8.56 -25.68
N GLY A 1002 -17.32 -9.60 -25.33
CA GLY A 1002 -17.44 -10.94 -25.90
C GLY A 1002 -16.97 -12.02 -24.92
N VAL A 1003 -17.31 -13.27 -25.23
CA VAL A 1003 -16.82 -14.47 -24.53
C VAL A 1003 -16.25 -15.48 -25.51
N GLY A 1004 -15.41 -16.38 -25.06
CA GLY A 1004 -14.94 -17.52 -25.85
C GLY A 1004 -14.52 -18.68 -24.96
N GLY A 1005 -13.80 -19.63 -25.54
CA GLY A 1005 -13.12 -20.70 -24.81
C GLY A 1005 -11.76 -20.99 -25.41
N TYR A 1006 -11.05 -21.88 -24.76
CA TYR A 1006 -9.74 -22.37 -25.16
C TYR A 1006 -9.87 -23.82 -25.59
N VAL A 1007 -9.24 -24.17 -26.71
CA VAL A 1007 -9.21 -25.53 -27.24
C VAL A 1007 -7.98 -26.23 -26.71
N PHE A 1008 -8.14 -27.05 -25.68
CA PHE A 1008 -7.07 -27.90 -25.16
C PHE A 1008 -7.17 -29.31 -25.74
N ALA A 1009 -6.07 -29.82 -26.28
CA ALA A 1009 -5.99 -31.15 -26.88
C ALA A 1009 -5.18 -32.10 -25.99
N TRP A 1010 -5.73 -33.30 -25.75
CA TRP A 1010 -5.02 -34.39 -25.09
C TRP A 1010 -4.89 -35.58 -26.03
N GLU A 1011 -3.68 -36.12 -26.17
CA GLU A 1011 -3.40 -37.29 -27.00
C GLU A 1011 -3.44 -38.59 -26.17
N ASN A 1012 -4.12 -39.61 -26.72
CA ASN A 1012 -4.26 -40.88 -26.06
C ASN A 1012 -2.94 -41.65 -26.05
N ASN A 1013 -2.26 -41.64 -24.91
CA ASN A 1013 -1.02 -42.36 -24.68
C ASN A 1013 -1.20 -43.62 -23.79
N VAL A 1014 -2.44 -44.00 -23.48
CA VAL A 1014 -2.73 -45.11 -22.56
C VAL A 1014 -2.72 -46.44 -23.31
N ARG A 1015 -2.01 -47.43 -22.75
CA ARG A 1015 -1.93 -48.80 -23.29
C ARG A 1015 -3.02 -49.66 -22.66
N ALA A 1016 -3.70 -50.49 -23.45
CA ALA A 1016 -4.71 -51.41 -22.92
C ALA A 1016 -4.08 -52.51 -22.04
N ARG A 1017 -4.71 -52.83 -20.90
CA ARG A 1017 -4.26 -53.94 -20.04
C ARG A 1017 -4.36 -55.28 -20.77
N GLY A 1018 -3.30 -56.09 -20.69
CA GLY A 1018 -3.28 -57.47 -21.21
C GLY A 1018 -2.82 -57.63 -22.67
N MET A 1019 -2.43 -56.55 -23.36
CA MET A 1019 -1.81 -56.65 -24.69
C MET A 1019 -0.29 -56.88 -24.59
N THR A 1020 0.22 -57.96 -25.20
CA THR A 1020 1.64 -58.39 -25.10
C THR A 1020 2.36 -58.45 -26.45
N ALA A 1021 1.77 -57.93 -27.54
CA ALA A 1021 2.39 -57.97 -28.86
C ALA A 1021 3.73 -57.19 -28.88
N GLN A 1022 4.85 -57.92 -28.93
CA GLN A 1022 6.19 -57.35 -29.01
C GLN A 1022 6.42 -56.74 -30.39
N GLY A 1023 6.95 -55.51 -30.43
CA GLY A 1023 7.33 -54.83 -31.68
C GLY A 1023 6.30 -53.85 -32.27
N VAL A 1024 5.12 -53.69 -31.67
CA VAL A 1024 4.10 -52.70 -32.08
C VAL A 1024 3.93 -51.66 -30.97
N ASP A 1025 3.91 -50.36 -31.30
CA ASP A 1025 3.55 -49.32 -30.34
C ASP A 1025 2.05 -49.39 -30.03
N GLN A 1026 1.73 -49.73 -28.79
CA GLN A 1026 0.35 -49.95 -28.30
C GLN A 1026 -0.20 -48.73 -27.55
N GLN A 1027 0.50 -47.59 -27.58
CA GLN A 1027 -0.03 -46.34 -27.02
C GLN A 1027 -1.31 -45.93 -27.76
N GLY A 1028 -2.38 -45.63 -27.00
CA GLY A 1028 -3.67 -45.22 -27.55
C GLY A 1028 -4.67 -46.36 -27.79
N ALA A 1029 -4.34 -47.60 -27.42
CA ALA A 1029 -5.20 -48.77 -27.62
C ALA A 1029 -6.30 -48.93 -26.56
N ALA A 1030 -6.20 -48.23 -25.41
CA ALA A 1030 -7.20 -48.32 -24.36
C ALA A 1030 -8.51 -47.60 -24.73
N ARG A 1031 -9.64 -48.28 -24.54
CA ARG A 1031 -10.98 -47.74 -24.84
C ARG A 1031 -11.54 -46.96 -23.66
N LEU A 1032 -11.94 -45.73 -23.90
CA LEU A 1032 -12.49 -44.80 -22.92
C LEU A 1032 -13.98 -45.06 -22.68
N GLU A 1033 -14.35 -45.18 -21.42
CA GLU A 1033 -15.73 -45.40 -20.95
C GLU A 1033 -16.41 -44.06 -20.62
N SER A 1034 -15.73 -43.19 -19.86
CA SER A 1034 -16.27 -41.89 -19.46
C SER A 1034 -15.19 -40.88 -19.11
N ILE A 1035 -15.57 -39.60 -19.12
CA ILE A 1035 -14.72 -38.48 -18.68
C ILE A 1035 -15.36 -37.86 -17.45
N GLU A 1036 -14.65 -37.78 -16.35
CA GLU A 1036 -15.11 -37.07 -15.16
C GLU A 1036 -14.34 -35.76 -15.04
N ALA A 1037 -15.04 -34.63 -15.03
CA ALA A 1037 -14.44 -33.33 -14.79
C ALA A 1037 -14.66 -32.92 -13.33
N PHE A 1038 -13.59 -32.58 -12.63
CA PHE A 1038 -13.62 -32.21 -11.21
C PHE A 1038 -12.93 -30.87 -10.99
N SER A 1039 -13.60 -29.98 -10.25
CA SER A 1039 -13.07 -28.67 -9.92
C SER A 1039 -12.02 -28.74 -8.82
N ALA A 1040 -11.00 -27.89 -8.93
CA ALA A 1040 -10.04 -27.63 -7.86
C ALA A 1040 -10.61 -26.72 -6.75
N GLY A 1041 -11.75 -26.06 -6.98
CA GLY A 1041 -12.46 -25.24 -5.99
C GLY A 1041 -12.03 -23.77 -5.93
N GLU A 1042 -10.89 -23.41 -6.51
CA GLU A 1042 -10.36 -22.04 -6.53
C GLU A 1042 -11.06 -21.18 -7.59
N GLY A 1043 -10.81 -21.45 -8.88
CA GLY A 1043 -11.54 -20.82 -10.00
C GLY A 1043 -12.87 -21.52 -10.29
N VAL A 1044 -13.71 -20.91 -11.14
CA VAL A 1044 -14.98 -21.49 -11.60
C VAL A 1044 -14.78 -22.04 -13.03
N PRO A 1045 -14.62 -23.35 -13.23
CA PRO A 1045 -14.40 -23.93 -14.54
C PRO A 1045 -15.70 -24.04 -15.36
N LEU A 1046 -15.59 -23.77 -16.66
CA LEU A 1046 -16.66 -23.87 -17.65
C LEU A 1046 -16.28 -24.86 -18.75
N ILE A 1047 -17.16 -25.79 -19.08
CA ILE A 1047 -17.00 -26.67 -20.25
C ILE A 1047 -18.08 -26.30 -21.25
N LEU A 1048 -17.64 -25.81 -22.41
CA LEU A 1048 -18.52 -25.36 -23.49
C LEU A 1048 -18.85 -26.51 -24.44
N ALA A 1049 -17.85 -27.32 -24.81
CA ALA A 1049 -18.02 -28.49 -25.67
C ALA A 1049 -16.83 -29.46 -25.56
N VAL A 1050 -17.03 -30.73 -25.95
CA VAL A 1050 -15.97 -31.75 -26.03
C VAL A 1050 -16.09 -32.50 -27.37
N THR A 1051 -14.96 -32.76 -28.01
CA THR A 1051 -14.89 -33.48 -29.29
C THR A 1051 -13.81 -34.56 -29.21
N LEU A 1052 -14.12 -35.76 -29.69
CA LEU A 1052 -13.21 -36.90 -29.77
C LEU A 1052 -12.79 -37.11 -31.22
N GLU A 1053 -11.50 -37.30 -31.48
CA GLU A 1053 -11.01 -37.72 -32.79
C GLU A 1053 -10.71 -39.21 -32.78
N LYS A 1054 -11.19 -39.92 -33.80
CA LYS A 1054 -10.97 -41.36 -33.98
C LYS A 1054 -9.60 -41.70 -34.54
#